data_AF-Q07600-F1
#
_entry.id   AF-Q07600-F1
#
_cell.length_a   1.000
_cell.length_b   1.000
_cell.length_c   1.000
_cell.angle_alpha   90.00
_cell.angle_beta   90.00
_cell.angle_gamma   90.00
#
_symmetry.space_group_name_H-M   'P 1'
#
loop_
_entity.id
_entity.type
_entity.pdbx_description
1 polymer ?
#
loop_
_entity_poly.entity_id
_entity_poly.type
_entity_poly.pdbx_seq_one_letter_code
_entity_poly.pdbx_strand_id
1 'polypeptide(L)'
;MPSLLGAVYLFSAICFILCLRGLSTPQTAKRGNILGLVGMVAAVVVTFTEAGFGQHYLLFFATAAPALGLGLYIAQSVNMTEMPQLVALFHSFVGLAAVMVGFANFHSPAGVERASSLLRLLEVYAGVFVAGITFTGSVVAAAKLHGSMESRSLRVPGRHALNTATIAAIGVLGALFCVSSGHFTRMLCLYVNAGLSMWLGFHLVAAIGGADMPVVISLLNSYSGVALAASGFMLDNNLLIIAGALIASSGAILSYIMCKGMNRSLWNVVLGGFEEAEDVGAASPQGAVQQATADQVADELLAARKVLIVPGYGMAVARCQSELADIAKNLMNCGITVDFGIHPVAGRMPGHMNVLLAEADVPYKIVKEMSEVNPEMSSYDVVLVVGANDTVNPAALEPGSKISGMPVIEAWKARRVFVLKRSMAAGYASIENPLFHLENTRMLFGNAKNTTSAVFARVNARAEQMPPSAARDDLEAGLLEFDREERVDPSSWPYPRMAVGVLRDSNGSVMVPVAPKFVPKLRKLAFRVNVESGAGADAGFTDEEYRRAGAEVLSGPDAVINQSQVLLRVSAPSPDLVSRIPRDKVLISYLFPSINQQALDMLARQGVTALAVDEVPRVTRAQKLDVKSAMQGLQGYRAVIEAFNALPKLSKASISAAGRVEAAKVFVIGAGVAGLQAISTAHGLGAQVFGHDVRSATREEVESCGGKFIGLRMGEEGEVLGGYAREMGDAYQRAQREMIANTIKHCDVVICTAAIHGRPSPKLISRDMLRSMKPGSVVVDLATEFGDVRSGWGGNVEVSPKDDQIVVDGVTVIGRRRIETRMPIQASELFSMNICNLLEDLGGGSNFRINMDDEVIRGLVAVYQGRNVWQPSQPTPVSRTPPRGQMPPPSAPGAPAPEKPGAFAQALASDAFFAMCLVVAAAVVGLLGIVLDPVELKHLTLLGLSLIVGYYCVWAVTPSLHTPLMSVTNALSGVIVIGCMLEYGTAMISGFTLLALIGTFLASVNVAGGFFVTHRMLKMFQI
;
A
#
# COMPACT_ATOMS: atom_id res chain seq x y z
N MET A 1 -49.24 13.41 0.80
CA MET A 1 -48.54 13.58 -0.49
C MET A 1 -47.61 12.39 -0.73
N PRO A 2 -48.08 11.28 -1.33
CA PRO A 2 -47.30 10.04 -1.44
C PRO A 2 -46.00 10.18 -2.26
N SER A 3 -46.02 11.01 -3.29
CA SER A 3 -44.84 11.32 -4.12
C SER A 3 -43.75 12.07 -3.36
N LEU A 4 -44.13 12.99 -2.46
CA LEU A 4 -43.18 13.73 -1.62
C LEU A 4 -42.51 12.79 -0.60
N LEU A 5 -43.27 11.89 0.03
CA LEU A 5 -42.74 10.87 0.94
C LEU A 5 -41.68 10.02 0.27
N GLY A 6 -42.01 9.45 -0.90
CA GLY A 6 -41.07 8.64 -1.69
C GLY A 6 -39.81 9.42 -2.11
N ALA A 7 -39.96 10.69 -2.50
CA ALA A 7 -38.84 11.55 -2.88
C ALA A 7 -37.89 11.83 -1.69
N VAL A 8 -38.42 12.09 -0.50
CA VAL A 8 -37.60 12.33 0.70
C VAL A 8 -36.92 11.04 1.15
N TYR A 9 -37.59 9.89 1.09
CA TYR A 9 -36.94 8.60 1.37
C TYR A 9 -35.82 8.27 0.38
N LEU A 10 -36.01 8.58 -0.91
CA LEU A 10 -34.93 8.47 -1.89
C LEU A 10 -33.76 9.42 -1.55
N PHE A 11 -34.05 10.66 -1.18
CA PHE A 11 -33.04 11.62 -0.75
C PHE A 11 -32.27 11.11 0.48
N SER A 12 -32.96 10.62 1.51
CA SER A 12 -32.34 10.04 2.70
C SER A 12 -31.47 8.83 2.38
N ALA A 13 -31.93 7.95 1.48
CA ALA A 13 -31.13 6.81 1.01
C ALA A 13 -29.85 7.26 0.29
N ILE A 14 -29.93 8.26 -0.60
CA ILE A 14 -28.75 8.84 -1.25
C ILE A 14 -27.80 9.45 -0.21
N CYS A 15 -28.32 10.17 0.77
CA CYS A 15 -27.54 10.71 1.88
C CYS A 15 -26.81 9.62 2.68
N PHE A 16 -27.45 8.47 2.93
CA PHE A 16 -26.82 7.33 3.61
C PHE A 16 -25.70 6.70 2.77
N ILE A 17 -25.92 6.55 1.45
CA ILE A 17 -24.88 6.07 0.52
C ILE A 17 -23.69 7.04 0.50
N LEU A 18 -23.95 8.35 0.38
CA LEU A 18 -22.92 9.38 0.39
C LEU A 18 -22.24 9.53 1.74
N CYS A 19 -22.94 9.20 2.84
CA CYS A 19 -22.36 9.11 4.17
C CYS A 19 -21.26 8.05 4.18
N LEU A 20 -21.58 6.80 3.83
CA LEU A 20 -20.61 5.70 3.77
C LEU A 20 -19.48 5.98 2.78
N ARG A 21 -19.80 6.46 1.57
CA ARG A 21 -18.80 6.84 0.57
C ARG A 21 -17.89 7.97 1.05
N GLY A 22 -18.42 8.92 1.80
CA GLY A 22 -17.65 10.02 2.37
C GLY A 22 -16.55 9.57 3.32
N LEU A 23 -16.64 8.37 3.91
CA LEU A 23 -15.60 7.79 4.76
C LEU A 23 -14.45 7.17 3.95
N SER A 24 -14.39 7.32 2.63
CA SER A 24 -13.27 6.82 1.83
C SER A 24 -11.95 7.53 2.11
N THR A 25 -11.98 8.79 2.56
CA THR A 25 -10.79 9.55 2.95
C THR A 25 -11.05 10.44 4.16
N PRO A 26 -10.02 10.78 4.97
CA PRO A 26 -10.20 11.67 6.12
C PRO A 26 -10.80 13.04 5.76
N GLN A 27 -10.47 13.56 4.57
CA GLN A 27 -10.95 14.87 4.08
C GLN A 27 -12.45 14.91 3.85
N THR A 28 -13.03 13.82 3.35
CA THR A 28 -14.47 13.75 3.04
C THR A 28 -15.28 13.21 4.21
N ALA A 29 -14.66 12.52 5.19
CA ALA A 29 -15.36 11.80 6.25
C ALA A 29 -16.28 12.69 7.09
N LYS A 30 -15.83 13.91 7.45
CA LYS A 30 -16.63 14.89 8.21
C LYS A 30 -17.92 15.26 7.46
N ARG A 31 -17.81 15.52 6.15
CA ARG A 31 -18.97 15.83 5.29
C ARG A 31 -19.89 14.61 5.15
N GLY A 32 -19.32 13.41 5.02
CA GLY A 32 -20.06 12.15 5.01
C GLY A 32 -20.94 11.99 6.25
N ASN A 33 -20.38 12.18 7.45
CA ASN A 33 -21.15 12.07 8.69
C ASN A 33 -22.33 13.08 8.75
N ILE A 34 -22.11 14.32 8.30
CA ILE A 34 -23.16 15.35 8.22
C ILE A 34 -24.27 14.93 7.25
N LEU A 35 -23.92 14.40 6.07
CA LEU A 35 -24.91 13.91 5.12
C LEU A 35 -25.77 12.77 5.72
N GLY A 36 -25.17 11.85 6.47
CA GLY A 36 -25.90 10.81 7.20
C GLY A 36 -26.92 11.40 8.18
N LEU A 37 -26.52 12.40 8.97
CA LEU A 37 -27.41 13.07 9.92
C LEU A 37 -28.54 13.81 9.20
N VAL A 38 -28.25 14.53 8.12
CA VAL A 38 -29.26 15.22 7.30
C VAL A 38 -30.27 14.22 6.73
N GLY A 39 -29.80 13.09 6.21
CA GLY A 39 -30.67 12.01 5.71
C GLY A 39 -31.57 11.44 6.80
N MET A 40 -31.04 11.25 8.02
CA MET A 40 -31.80 10.75 9.17
C MET A 40 -32.89 11.73 9.59
N VAL A 41 -32.54 13.01 9.75
CA VAL A 41 -33.50 14.06 10.14
C VAL A 41 -34.61 14.19 9.09
N ALA A 42 -34.25 14.22 7.80
CA ALA A 42 -35.23 14.30 6.72
C ALA A 42 -36.21 13.11 6.74
N ALA A 43 -35.70 11.90 7.02
CA ALA A 43 -36.50 10.70 7.08
C ALA A 43 -37.49 10.70 8.27
N VAL A 44 -37.04 11.10 9.46
CA VAL A 44 -37.92 11.24 10.64
C VAL A 44 -38.99 12.30 10.39
N VAL A 45 -38.61 13.47 9.86
CA VAL A 45 -39.53 14.58 9.62
C VAL A 45 -40.62 14.20 8.61
N VAL A 46 -40.27 13.55 7.50
CA VAL A 46 -41.28 13.15 6.51
C VAL A 46 -42.20 12.05 7.03
N THR A 47 -41.72 11.20 7.94
CA THR A 47 -42.52 10.12 8.57
C THR A 47 -43.67 10.69 9.41
N PHE A 48 -43.59 11.92 9.92
CA PHE A 48 -44.74 12.59 10.57
C PHE A 48 -45.95 12.78 9.65
N THR A 49 -45.73 12.78 8.34
CA THR A 49 -46.79 12.92 7.33
C THR A 49 -47.41 11.59 6.94
N GLU A 50 -46.86 10.47 7.40
CA GLU A 50 -47.41 9.14 7.12
C GLU A 50 -48.66 8.85 7.93
N ALA A 51 -49.63 8.19 7.29
CA ALA A 51 -50.86 7.76 7.95
C ALA A 51 -50.58 6.82 9.14
N GLY A 52 -49.55 5.98 9.04
CA GLY A 52 -49.14 5.05 10.11
C GLY A 52 -48.70 5.74 11.40
N PHE A 53 -48.19 6.98 11.34
CA PHE A 53 -47.77 7.73 12.53
C PHE A 53 -48.95 8.30 13.33
N GLY A 54 -50.13 8.48 12.72
CA GLY A 54 -51.35 8.86 13.45
C GLY A 54 -51.32 10.22 14.16
N GLN A 55 -50.41 11.13 13.78
CA GLN A 55 -50.25 12.48 14.40
C GLN A 55 -49.89 12.44 15.90
N HIS A 56 -49.25 11.37 16.38
CA HIS A 56 -48.85 11.17 17.77
C HIS A 56 -47.61 11.96 18.20
N TYR A 57 -47.56 13.26 17.88
CA TYR A 57 -46.40 14.13 18.13
C TYR A 57 -46.00 14.18 19.61
N LEU A 58 -46.98 14.30 20.51
CA LEU A 58 -46.71 14.40 21.94
C LEU A 58 -46.00 13.14 22.46
N LEU A 59 -46.46 11.96 22.06
CA LEU A 59 -45.85 10.68 22.43
C LEU A 59 -44.44 10.55 21.84
N PHE A 60 -44.25 10.96 20.58
CA PHE A 60 -42.93 10.97 19.95
C PHE A 60 -41.96 11.88 20.68
N PHE A 61 -42.29 13.15 20.91
CA PHE A 61 -41.36 14.08 21.55
C PHE A 61 -41.15 13.77 23.04
N ALA A 62 -42.17 13.28 23.75
CA ALA A 62 -42.03 12.84 25.14
C ALA A 62 -41.04 11.67 25.31
N THR A 63 -40.85 10.85 24.27
CA THR A 63 -39.92 9.72 24.29
C THR A 63 -38.57 10.04 23.63
N ALA A 64 -38.60 10.65 22.45
CA ALA A 64 -37.41 10.95 21.66
C ALA A 64 -36.55 12.06 22.30
N ALA A 65 -37.12 13.12 22.85
CA ALA A 65 -36.34 14.21 23.44
C ALA A 65 -35.44 13.78 24.61
N PRO A 66 -35.94 13.07 25.66
CA PRO A 66 -35.07 12.58 26.73
C PRO A 66 -34.07 11.53 26.24
N ALA A 67 -34.46 10.69 25.28
CA ALA A 67 -33.58 9.71 24.66
C ALA A 67 -32.40 10.35 23.91
N LEU A 68 -32.66 11.39 23.10
CA LEU A 68 -31.62 12.16 22.41
C LEU A 68 -30.66 12.79 23.42
N GLY A 69 -31.19 13.38 24.50
CA GLY A 69 -30.38 13.94 25.59
C GLY A 69 -29.49 12.90 26.27
N LEU A 70 -30.03 11.71 26.57
CA LEU A 70 -29.27 10.59 27.13
C LEU A 70 -28.19 10.09 26.17
N GLY A 71 -28.50 9.94 24.89
CA GLY A 71 -27.54 9.52 23.86
C GLY A 71 -26.36 10.50 23.74
N LEU A 72 -26.64 11.81 23.73
CA LEU A 72 -25.60 12.85 23.73
C LEU A 72 -24.76 12.82 25.01
N TYR A 73 -25.40 12.66 26.18
CA TYR A 73 -24.71 12.56 27.46
C TYR A 73 -23.73 11.38 27.49
N ILE A 74 -24.20 10.17 27.16
CA ILE A 74 -23.35 8.97 27.11
C ILE A 74 -22.19 9.18 26.13
N ALA A 75 -22.48 9.70 24.94
CA ALA A 75 -21.47 9.94 23.91
C ALA A 75 -20.44 11.02 24.28
N GLN A 76 -20.77 11.94 25.19
CA GLN A 76 -19.82 12.94 25.71
C GLN A 76 -18.96 12.39 26.84
N SER A 77 -19.53 11.56 27.72
CA SER A 77 -18.86 11.09 28.94
C SER A 77 -17.87 9.93 28.71
N VAL A 78 -18.01 9.17 27.62
CA VAL A 78 -17.16 7.99 27.35
C VAL A 78 -15.81 8.37 26.74
N ASN A 79 -14.74 7.70 27.18
CA ASN A 79 -13.38 7.90 26.68
C ASN A 79 -13.17 7.23 25.31
N MET A 80 -12.21 7.70 24.50
CA MET A 80 -11.92 7.10 23.17
C MET A 80 -11.45 5.64 23.27
N THR A 81 -10.74 5.29 24.36
CA THR A 81 -10.31 3.91 24.65
C THR A 81 -11.48 2.95 24.92
N GLU A 82 -12.67 3.49 25.21
CA GLU A 82 -13.88 2.74 25.57
C GLU A 82 -14.90 2.68 24.42
N MET A 83 -14.52 3.17 23.24
CA MET A 83 -15.37 3.17 22.06
C MET A 83 -15.82 1.78 21.58
N PRO A 84 -14.99 0.72 21.63
CA PRO A 84 -15.43 -0.61 21.20
C PRO A 84 -16.69 -1.09 21.95
N GLN A 85 -16.72 -0.96 23.29
CA GLN A 85 -17.87 -1.41 24.08
C GLN A 85 -19.08 -0.49 23.92
N LEU A 86 -18.89 0.81 23.69
CA LEU A 86 -20.00 1.73 23.46
C LEU A 86 -20.69 1.44 22.12
N VAL A 87 -19.91 1.21 21.06
CA VAL A 87 -20.45 0.82 19.74
C VAL A 87 -21.18 -0.52 19.85
N ALA A 88 -20.60 -1.51 20.54
CA ALA A 88 -21.28 -2.78 20.80
C ALA A 88 -22.60 -2.57 21.55
N LEU A 89 -22.62 -1.75 22.61
CA LEU A 89 -23.82 -1.47 23.38
C LEU A 89 -24.91 -0.82 22.52
N PHE A 90 -24.56 0.12 21.65
CA PHE A 90 -25.52 0.78 20.77
C PHE A 90 -26.15 -0.18 19.74
N HIS A 91 -25.41 -1.16 19.21
CA HIS A 91 -26.02 -2.21 18.38
C HIS A 91 -27.10 -3.00 19.13
N SER A 92 -26.95 -3.17 20.45
CA SER A 92 -27.96 -3.86 21.26
C SER A 92 -29.29 -3.09 21.27
N PHE A 93 -29.25 -1.75 21.30
CA PHE A 93 -30.45 -0.92 21.27
C PHE A 93 -31.22 -1.07 19.96
N VAL A 94 -30.51 -1.22 18.85
CA VAL A 94 -31.11 -1.45 17.53
C VAL A 94 -31.76 -2.83 17.46
N GLY A 95 -31.05 -3.86 17.94
CA GLY A 95 -31.60 -5.21 18.02
C GLY A 95 -32.87 -5.25 18.88
N LEU A 96 -32.84 -4.66 20.07
CA LEU A 96 -34.01 -4.63 20.94
C LEU A 96 -35.16 -3.79 20.35
N ALA A 97 -34.87 -2.64 19.73
CA ALA A 97 -35.87 -1.85 19.03
C ALA A 97 -36.53 -2.63 17.88
N ALA A 98 -35.77 -3.41 17.11
CA ALA A 98 -36.32 -4.27 16.05
C ALA A 98 -37.19 -5.41 16.62
N VAL A 99 -36.84 -6.01 17.77
CA VAL A 99 -37.73 -6.96 18.48
C VAL A 99 -39.03 -6.27 18.90
N MET A 100 -38.95 -5.06 19.45
CA MET A 100 -40.14 -4.29 19.85
C MET A 100 -41.04 -3.96 18.65
N VAL A 101 -40.44 -3.58 17.52
CA VAL A 101 -41.17 -3.32 16.26
C VAL A 101 -41.84 -4.59 15.73
N GLY A 102 -41.16 -5.74 15.76
CA GLY A 102 -41.75 -7.03 15.39
C GLY A 102 -42.93 -7.44 16.27
N PHE A 103 -42.82 -7.25 17.59
CA PHE A 103 -43.93 -7.52 18.52
C PHE A 103 -45.07 -6.51 18.36
N ALA A 104 -44.75 -5.22 18.20
CA ALA A 104 -45.75 -4.19 18.01
C ALA A 104 -46.57 -4.45 16.74
N ASN A 105 -45.89 -4.74 15.63
CA ASN A 105 -46.53 -5.09 14.37
C ASN A 105 -47.39 -6.35 14.51
N PHE A 106 -46.89 -7.43 15.14
CA PHE A 106 -47.67 -8.65 15.31
C PHE A 106 -49.00 -8.43 16.07
N HIS A 107 -49.03 -7.50 17.03
CA HIS A 107 -50.22 -7.20 17.83
C HIS A 107 -51.06 -6.05 17.30
N SER A 108 -50.54 -5.24 16.37
CA SER A 108 -51.26 -4.08 15.85
C SER A 108 -52.33 -4.54 14.85
N PRO A 109 -53.53 -3.90 14.82
CA PRO A 109 -54.57 -4.25 13.85
C PRO A 109 -54.06 -4.21 12.41
N ALA A 110 -53.22 -3.21 12.10
CA ALA A 110 -52.59 -3.07 10.79
C ALA A 110 -51.61 -4.21 10.48
N GLY A 111 -50.85 -4.70 11.46
CA GLY A 111 -49.94 -5.83 11.24
C GLY A 111 -50.68 -7.17 11.11
N VAL A 112 -51.78 -7.37 11.83
CA VAL A 112 -52.65 -8.55 11.63
C VAL A 112 -53.24 -8.58 10.21
N GLU A 113 -53.65 -7.44 9.67
CA GLU A 113 -54.10 -7.32 8.27
C GLU A 113 -52.97 -7.54 7.25
N ARG A 114 -51.76 -7.05 7.55
CA ARG A 114 -50.57 -7.23 6.70
C ARG A 114 -50.03 -8.67 6.71
N ALA A 115 -50.33 -9.46 7.74
CA ALA A 115 -49.91 -10.85 7.90
C ALA A 115 -50.79 -11.82 7.08
N SER A 116 -51.01 -11.49 5.80
CA SER A 116 -51.90 -12.20 4.88
C SER A 116 -51.21 -13.25 4.01
N SER A 117 -49.88 -13.17 3.87
CA SER A 117 -49.08 -14.13 3.09
C SER A 117 -48.06 -14.88 3.96
N LEU A 118 -47.62 -16.05 3.47
CA LEU A 118 -46.56 -16.84 4.10
C LEU A 118 -45.25 -16.05 4.22
N LEU A 119 -44.92 -15.25 3.19
CA LEU A 119 -43.70 -14.46 3.17
C LEU A 119 -43.68 -13.40 4.27
N ARG A 120 -44.81 -12.69 4.47
CA ARG A 120 -44.97 -11.69 5.54
C ARG A 120 -44.81 -12.28 6.94
N LEU A 121 -45.37 -13.47 7.17
CA LEU A 121 -45.20 -14.20 8.44
C LEU A 121 -43.72 -14.57 8.67
N LEU A 122 -43.03 -15.02 7.62
CA LEU A 122 -41.59 -15.31 7.69
C LEU A 122 -40.75 -14.06 7.96
N GLU A 123 -41.09 -12.91 7.38
CA GLU A 123 -40.41 -11.63 7.61
C GLU A 123 -40.43 -11.22 9.09
N VAL A 124 -41.60 -11.27 9.74
CA VAL A 124 -41.74 -10.95 11.17
C VAL A 124 -40.94 -11.94 12.03
N TYR A 125 -41.11 -13.24 11.76
CA TYR A 125 -40.47 -14.29 12.55
C TYR A 125 -38.94 -14.26 12.44
N ALA A 126 -38.42 -14.15 11.22
CA ALA A 126 -36.98 -14.06 10.95
C ALA A 126 -36.38 -12.73 11.47
N GLY A 127 -37.12 -11.62 11.34
CA GLY A 127 -36.71 -10.33 11.87
C GLY A 127 -36.49 -10.37 13.38
N VAL A 128 -37.45 -10.90 14.14
CA VAL A 128 -37.33 -11.07 15.61
C VAL A 128 -36.20 -12.03 15.99
N PHE A 129 -36.00 -13.11 15.22
CA PHE A 129 -34.90 -14.05 15.44
C PHE A 129 -33.52 -13.36 15.36
N VAL A 130 -33.25 -12.68 14.24
CA VAL A 130 -31.95 -11.99 14.04
C VAL A 130 -31.78 -10.84 15.02
N ALA A 131 -32.85 -10.09 15.30
CA ALA A 131 -32.84 -8.98 16.25
C ALA A 131 -32.54 -9.44 17.70
N GLY A 132 -33.09 -10.58 18.14
CA GLY A 132 -32.84 -11.16 19.46
C GLY A 132 -31.39 -11.62 19.67
N ILE A 133 -30.80 -12.25 18.65
CA ILE A 133 -29.37 -12.60 18.63
C ILE A 133 -28.52 -11.33 18.73
N THR A 134 -28.86 -10.31 17.93
CA THR A 134 -28.13 -9.04 17.89
C THR A 134 -28.16 -8.34 19.24
N PHE A 135 -29.31 -8.27 19.89
CA PHE A 135 -29.47 -7.62 21.19
C PHE A 135 -28.54 -8.23 22.24
N THR A 136 -28.71 -9.52 22.53
CA THR A 136 -27.97 -10.20 23.59
C THR A 136 -26.49 -10.41 23.25
N GLY A 137 -26.18 -10.75 22.00
CA GLY A 137 -24.79 -10.87 21.55
C GLY A 137 -24.01 -9.59 21.75
N SER A 138 -24.61 -8.44 21.40
CA SER A 138 -24.02 -7.11 21.58
C SER A 138 -23.83 -6.72 23.04
N VAL A 139 -24.78 -7.06 23.93
CA VAL A 139 -24.64 -6.86 25.37
C VAL A 139 -23.46 -7.67 25.93
N VAL A 140 -23.31 -8.93 25.53
CA VAL A 140 -22.19 -9.78 25.97
C VAL A 140 -20.85 -9.27 25.42
N ALA A 141 -20.81 -8.85 24.16
CA ALA A 141 -19.61 -8.25 23.57
C ALA A 141 -19.18 -6.99 24.32
N ALA A 142 -20.12 -6.09 24.64
CA ALA A 142 -19.87 -4.89 25.42
C ALA A 142 -19.35 -5.23 26.83
N ALA A 143 -19.98 -6.19 27.52
CA ALA A 143 -19.58 -6.61 28.86
C ALA A 143 -18.15 -7.21 28.90
N LYS A 144 -17.80 -8.04 27.91
CA LYS A 144 -16.45 -8.61 27.79
C LYS A 144 -15.38 -7.56 27.51
N LEU A 145 -15.69 -6.57 26.68
CA LEU A 145 -14.76 -5.48 26.37
C LEU A 145 -14.58 -4.51 27.53
N HIS A 146 -15.66 -4.23 28.28
CA HIS A 146 -15.63 -3.41 29.48
C HIS A 146 -14.89 -4.10 30.64
N GLY A 147 -14.88 -5.43 30.66
CA GLY A 147 -14.25 -6.24 31.71
C GLY A 147 -15.20 -6.60 32.86
N SER A 148 -16.51 -6.34 32.71
CA SER A 148 -17.54 -6.82 33.63
C SER A 148 -17.84 -8.31 33.46
N MET A 149 -17.44 -8.90 32.33
CA MET A 149 -17.44 -10.33 32.08
C MET A 149 -16.02 -10.80 31.74
N GLU A 150 -15.66 -12.02 32.13
CA GLU A 150 -14.36 -12.61 31.81
C GLU A 150 -14.14 -12.64 30.29
N SER A 151 -12.96 -12.19 29.86
CA SER A 151 -12.60 -12.15 28.43
C SER A 151 -12.27 -13.53 27.84
N ARG A 152 -12.20 -14.61 28.65
CA ARG A 152 -11.96 -15.97 28.14
C ARG A 152 -13.23 -16.56 27.50
N SER A 153 -13.05 -17.53 26.61
CA SER A 153 -14.16 -18.27 26.01
C SER A 153 -14.90 -19.09 27.08
N LEU A 154 -16.23 -18.95 27.16
CA LEU A 154 -17.06 -19.83 27.98
C LEU A 154 -17.09 -21.24 27.35
N ARG A 155 -16.70 -22.25 28.13
CA ARG A 155 -16.66 -23.65 27.67
C ARG A 155 -17.79 -24.45 28.31
N VAL A 156 -18.82 -24.75 27.52
CA VAL A 156 -19.91 -25.66 27.91
C VAL A 156 -19.71 -27.00 27.19
N PRO A 157 -19.72 -28.15 27.89
CA PRO A 157 -19.67 -29.46 27.24
C PRO A 157 -20.80 -29.61 26.22
N GLY A 158 -20.48 -30.03 24.99
CA GLY A 158 -21.48 -30.18 23.93
C GLY A 158 -22.07 -28.87 23.38
N ARG A 159 -21.37 -27.73 23.52
CA ARG A 159 -21.83 -26.40 23.06
C ARG A 159 -22.40 -26.37 21.63
N HIS A 160 -21.80 -27.12 20.71
CA HIS A 160 -22.24 -27.17 19.31
C HIS A 160 -23.58 -27.88 19.18
N ALA A 161 -23.75 -29.03 19.85
CA ALA A 161 -25.02 -29.74 19.89
C ALA A 161 -26.13 -28.89 20.50
N LEU A 162 -25.81 -28.14 21.57
CA LEU A 162 -26.76 -27.22 22.20
C LEU A 162 -27.17 -26.08 21.27
N ASN A 163 -26.21 -25.44 20.58
CA ASN A 163 -26.50 -24.40 19.59
C ASN A 163 -27.34 -24.92 18.43
N THR A 164 -26.97 -26.08 17.87
CA THR A 164 -27.70 -26.73 16.78
C THR A 164 -29.12 -27.10 17.22
N ALA A 165 -29.31 -27.62 18.44
CA ALA A 165 -30.62 -27.95 18.98
C ALA A 165 -31.50 -26.70 19.12
N THR A 166 -30.96 -25.59 19.61
CA THR A 166 -31.70 -24.33 19.70
C THR A 166 -32.09 -23.79 18.32
N ILE A 167 -31.17 -23.81 17.34
CA ILE A 167 -31.49 -23.39 15.96
C ILE A 167 -32.59 -24.28 15.37
N ALA A 168 -32.50 -25.60 15.57
CA ALA A 168 -33.52 -26.54 15.10
C ALA A 168 -34.89 -26.27 15.76
N ALA A 169 -34.91 -26.00 17.08
CA ALA A 169 -36.13 -25.63 17.80
C ALA A 169 -36.75 -24.34 17.25
N ILE A 170 -35.94 -23.32 16.97
CA ILE A 170 -36.38 -22.08 16.34
C ILE A 170 -36.95 -22.35 14.93
N GLY A 171 -36.34 -23.23 14.15
CA GLY A 171 -36.84 -23.61 12.82
C GLY A 171 -38.19 -24.32 12.89
N VAL A 172 -38.36 -25.26 13.82
CA VAL A 172 -39.63 -25.97 14.06
C VAL A 172 -40.73 -25.00 14.50
N LEU A 173 -40.43 -24.10 15.43
CA LEU A 173 -41.35 -23.06 15.87
C LEU A 173 -41.72 -22.09 14.74
N GLY A 174 -40.80 -21.81 13.81
CA GLY A 174 -41.06 -20.98 12.63
C GLY A 174 -42.01 -21.66 11.65
N ALA A 175 -41.82 -22.96 11.41
CA ALA A 175 -42.75 -23.75 10.60
C ALA A 175 -44.15 -23.78 11.25
N LEU A 176 -44.21 -23.97 12.58
CA LEU A 176 -45.47 -23.95 13.33
C LEU A 176 -46.14 -22.58 13.29
N PHE A 177 -45.37 -21.49 13.40
CA PHE A 177 -45.85 -20.11 13.28
C PHE A 177 -46.51 -19.87 11.91
N CYS A 178 -45.91 -20.38 10.84
CA CYS A 178 -46.40 -20.21 9.48
C CYS A 178 -47.65 -21.04 9.17
N VAL A 179 -47.71 -22.29 9.64
CA VAL A 179 -48.80 -23.23 9.33
C VAL A 179 -50.01 -23.03 10.25
N SER A 180 -49.79 -22.59 11.50
CA SER A 180 -50.88 -22.38 12.44
C SER A 180 -51.77 -21.21 12.02
N SER A 181 -53.09 -21.36 12.14
CA SER A 181 -54.09 -20.30 11.96
C SER A 181 -54.47 -19.60 13.26
N GLY A 182 -54.08 -20.15 14.42
CA GLY A 182 -54.42 -19.60 15.73
C GLY A 182 -53.52 -18.44 16.14
N HIS A 183 -54.09 -17.25 16.38
CA HIS A 183 -53.33 -16.06 16.83
C HIS A 183 -52.53 -16.34 18.11
N PHE A 184 -53.12 -17.05 19.07
CA PHE A 184 -52.44 -17.42 20.33
C PHE A 184 -51.22 -18.32 20.10
N THR A 185 -51.33 -19.33 19.23
CA THR A 185 -50.20 -20.21 18.89
C THR A 185 -49.08 -19.44 18.20
N ARG A 186 -49.41 -18.55 17.25
CA ARG A 186 -48.44 -17.67 16.59
C ARG A 186 -47.73 -16.76 17.59
N MET A 187 -48.47 -16.16 18.51
CA MET A 187 -47.92 -15.33 19.58
C MET A 187 -46.91 -16.10 20.44
N LEU A 188 -47.28 -17.31 20.88
CA LEU A 188 -46.37 -18.17 21.65
C LEU A 188 -45.11 -18.53 20.86
N CYS A 189 -45.24 -18.90 19.59
CA CYS A 189 -44.08 -19.22 18.75
C CYS A 189 -43.15 -18.02 18.62
N LEU A 190 -43.69 -16.80 18.43
CA LEU A 190 -42.90 -15.58 18.29
C LEU A 190 -42.18 -15.19 19.59
N TYR A 191 -42.84 -15.32 20.75
CA TYR A 191 -42.22 -15.03 22.05
C TYR A 191 -41.17 -16.05 22.46
N VAL A 192 -41.44 -17.34 22.23
CA VAL A 192 -40.45 -18.40 22.48
C VAL A 192 -39.27 -18.25 21.52
N ASN A 193 -39.51 -17.90 20.25
CA ASN A 193 -38.45 -17.56 19.30
C ASN A 193 -37.56 -16.42 19.83
N ALA A 194 -38.14 -15.31 20.28
CA ALA A 194 -37.36 -14.21 20.85
C ALA A 194 -36.51 -14.66 22.04
N GLY A 195 -37.09 -15.42 22.98
CA GLY A 195 -36.37 -15.96 24.14
C GLY A 195 -35.21 -16.89 23.75
N LEU A 196 -35.44 -17.83 22.84
CA LEU A 196 -34.40 -18.74 22.34
C LEU A 196 -33.32 -18.01 21.55
N SER A 197 -33.69 -17.01 20.75
CA SER A 197 -32.76 -16.18 19.98
C SER A 197 -31.87 -15.34 20.88
N MET A 198 -32.43 -14.77 21.95
CA MET A 198 -31.68 -14.04 22.98
C MET A 198 -30.74 -14.97 23.75
N TRP A 199 -31.19 -16.18 24.09
CA TRP A 199 -30.33 -17.18 24.69
C TRP A 199 -29.18 -17.59 23.73
N LEU A 200 -29.48 -17.77 22.45
CA LEU A 200 -28.50 -18.16 21.44
C LEU A 200 -27.46 -17.06 21.20
N GLY A 201 -27.89 -15.79 21.12
CA GLY A 201 -26.99 -14.65 21.00
C GLY A 201 -26.05 -14.51 22.20
N PHE A 202 -26.58 -14.68 23.41
CA PHE A 202 -25.76 -14.78 24.62
C PHE A 202 -24.73 -15.89 24.52
N HIS A 203 -25.16 -17.13 24.25
CA HIS A 203 -24.30 -18.31 24.30
C HIS A 203 -23.22 -18.30 23.20
N LEU A 204 -23.57 -17.91 21.96
CA LEU A 204 -22.62 -17.79 20.85
C LEU A 204 -21.51 -16.78 21.16
N VAL A 205 -21.85 -15.57 21.62
CA VAL A 205 -20.84 -14.54 21.90
C VAL A 205 -20.08 -14.82 23.21
N ALA A 206 -20.73 -15.44 24.19
CA ALA A 206 -20.07 -15.91 25.41
C ALA A 206 -18.99 -16.97 25.13
N ALA A 207 -19.18 -17.80 24.10
CA ALA A 207 -18.22 -18.81 23.66
C ALA A 207 -17.07 -18.27 22.79
N ILE A 208 -17.02 -16.95 22.50
CA ILE A 208 -15.93 -16.34 21.71
C ILE A 208 -14.94 -15.62 22.64
N GLY A 209 -13.64 -15.72 22.37
CA GLY A 209 -12.60 -15.07 23.17
C GLY A 209 -12.56 -13.55 23.00
N GLY A 210 -12.05 -12.84 24.00
CA GLY A 210 -11.91 -11.38 24.03
C GLY A 210 -11.09 -10.80 22.86
N ALA A 211 -10.11 -11.57 22.38
CA ALA A 211 -9.28 -11.20 21.23
C ALA A 211 -10.07 -11.10 19.92
N ASP A 212 -11.13 -11.90 19.80
CA ASP A 212 -11.96 -12.02 18.60
C ASP A 212 -13.20 -11.13 18.64
N MET A 213 -13.45 -10.47 19.79
CA MET A 213 -14.56 -9.53 19.97
C MET A 213 -14.65 -8.45 18.88
N PRO A 214 -13.54 -7.88 18.36
CA PRO A 214 -13.64 -6.89 17.30
C PRO A 214 -14.38 -7.43 16.06
N VAL A 215 -14.12 -8.69 15.66
CA VAL A 215 -14.80 -9.34 14.53
C VAL A 215 -16.27 -9.56 14.86
N VAL A 216 -16.56 -9.99 16.09
CA VAL A 216 -17.93 -10.21 16.57
C VAL A 216 -18.76 -8.93 16.56
N ILE A 217 -18.19 -7.79 16.95
CA ILE A 217 -18.88 -6.49 16.90
C ILE A 217 -19.25 -6.12 15.48
N SER A 218 -18.34 -6.33 14.53
CA SER A 218 -18.61 -6.08 13.11
C SER A 218 -19.67 -7.05 12.54
N LEU A 219 -19.67 -8.30 12.99
CA LEU A 219 -20.68 -9.30 12.60
C LEU A 219 -22.06 -8.93 13.15
N LEU A 220 -22.14 -8.51 14.41
CA LEU A 220 -23.37 -8.04 15.05
C LEU A 220 -23.89 -6.74 14.43
N ASN A 221 -23.01 -5.87 13.93
CA ASN A 221 -23.39 -4.72 13.09
C ASN A 221 -24.00 -5.17 11.76
N SER A 222 -23.53 -6.27 11.18
CA SER A 222 -24.18 -6.85 10.00
C SER A 222 -25.60 -7.34 10.34
N TYR A 223 -25.75 -8.02 11.48
CA TYR A 223 -27.04 -8.55 11.93
C TYR A 223 -28.05 -7.45 12.30
N SER A 224 -27.60 -6.33 12.87
CA SER A 224 -28.47 -5.16 13.08
C SER A 224 -29.01 -4.61 11.75
N GLY A 225 -28.18 -4.59 10.70
CA GLY A 225 -28.61 -4.25 9.34
C GLY A 225 -29.63 -5.23 8.76
N VAL A 226 -29.45 -6.53 8.96
CA VAL A 226 -30.42 -7.56 8.53
C VAL A 226 -31.75 -7.42 9.27
N ALA A 227 -31.71 -7.21 10.59
CA ALA A 227 -32.91 -6.97 11.41
C ALA A 227 -33.66 -5.69 10.97
N LEU A 228 -32.92 -4.65 10.59
CA LEU A 228 -33.47 -3.41 10.06
C LEU A 228 -34.13 -3.62 8.69
N ALA A 229 -33.48 -4.35 7.79
CA ALA A 229 -34.06 -4.69 6.49
C ALA A 229 -35.34 -5.52 6.65
N ALA A 230 -35.34 -6.53 7.54
CA ALA A 230 -36.51 -7.33 7.86
C ALA A 230 -37.68 -6.48 8.41
N SER A 231 -37.37 -5.49 9.26
CA SER A 231 -38.36 -4.50 9.72
C SER A 231 -38.90 -3.65 8.57
N GLY A 232 -38.05 -3.32 7.59
CA GLY A 232 -38.45 -2.63 6.37
C GLY A 232 -39.39 -3.44 5.48
N PHE A 233 -39.11 -4.74 5.30
CA PHE A 233 -40.02 -5.66 4.60
C PHE A 233 -41.38 -5.71 5.31
N MET A 234 -41.37 -5.97 6.62
CA MET A 234 -42.57 -6.08 7.45
C MET A 234 -43.47 -4.82 7.40
N LEU A 235 -42.85 -3.64 7.34
CA LEU A 235 -43.54 -2.34 7.36
C LEU A 235 -43.76 -1.73 5.97
N ASP A 236 -43.39 -2.43 4.89
CA ASP A 236 -43.45 -1.90 3.52
C ASP A 236 -42.68 -0.56 3.36
N ASN A 237 -41.53 -0.45 4.04
CA ASN A 237 -40.73 0.77 4.08
C ASN A 237 -39.42 0.64 3.29
N ASN A 238 -39.38 1.28 2.13
CA ASN A 238 -38.23 1.23 1.21
C ASN A 238 -36.93 1.76 1.85
N LEU A 239 -37.00 2.79 2.70
CA LEU A 239 -35.80 3.38 3.31
C LEU A 239 -35.18 2.43 4.34
N LEU A 240 -36.00 1.75 5.15
CA LEU A 240 -35.51 0.74 6.11
C LEU A 240 -34.84 -0.43 5.39
N ILE A 241 -35.38 -0.88 4.25
CA ILE A 241 -34.76 -1.93 3.43
C ILE A 241 -33.40 -1.48 2.90
N ILE A 242 -33.33 -0.29 2.29
CA ILE A 242 -32.10 0.26 1.72
C ILE A 242 -31.04 0.46 2.82
N ALA A 243 -31.40 1.12 3.93
CA ALA A 243 -30.49 1.37 5.04
C ALA A 243 -30.00 0.07 5.68
N GLY A 244 -30.92 -0.89 5.92
CA GLY A 244 -30.58 -2.21 6.47
C GLY A 244 -29.60 -2.98 5.59
N ALA A 245 -29.82 -2.98 4.27
CA ALA A 245 -28.93 -3.61 3.30
C ALA A 245 -27.52 -2.99 3.28
N LEU A 246 -27.43 -1.65 3.31
CA LEU A 246 -26.17 -0.92 3.34
C LEU A 246 -25.36 -1.25 4.61
N ILE A 247 -26.03 -1.32 5.76
CA ILE A 247 -25.40 -1.63 7.05
C ILE A 247 -25.01 -3.11 7.13
N ALA A 248 -25.88 -4.02 6.67
CA ALA A 248 -25.63 -5.45 6.63
C ALA A 248 -24.39 -5.80 5.81
N SER A 249 -24.29 -5.26 4.58
CA SER A 249 -23.13 -5.45 3.72
C SER A 249 -21.85 -4.86 4.32
N SER A 250 -21.93 -3.66 4.92
CA SER A 250 -20.79 -3.03 5.60
C SER A 250 -20.22 -3.88 6.73
N GLY A 251 -21.07 -4.35 7.65
CA GLY A 251 -20.64 -5.20 8.76
C GLY A 251 -20.04 -6.53 8.31
N ALA A 252 -20.60 -7.14 7.26
CA ALA A 252 -20.10 -8.40 6.71
C ALA A 252 -18.69 -8.25 6.08
N ILE A 253 -18.49 -7.18 5.29
CA ILE A 253 -17.21 -6.92 4.63
C ILE A 253 -16.14 -6.57 5.65
N LEU A 254 -16.46 -5.73 6.63
CA LEU A 254 -15.50 -5.37 7.65
C LEU A 254 -15.11 -6.60 8.50
N SER A 255 -16.07 -7.48 8.82
CA SER A 255 -15.77 -8.76 9.48
C SER A 255 -14.80 -9.60 8.65
N TYR A 256 -14.99 -9.66 7.34
CA TYR A 256 -14.09 -10.36 6.42
C TYR A 256 -12.68 -9.74 6.38
N ILE A 257 -12.57 -8.41 6.27
CA ILE A 257 -11.29 -7.70 6.25
C ILE A 257 -10.50 -7.97 7.53
N MET A 258 -11.18 -7.97 8.67
CA MET A 258 -10.56 -8.26 9.97
C MET A 258 -10.11 -9.70 10.07
N CYS A 259 -10.96 -10.66 9.67
CA CYS A 259 -10.62 -12.07 9.58
C CYS A 259 -9.37 -12.31 8.71
N LYS A 260 -9.31 -11.67 7.54
CA LYS A 260 -8.14 -11.72 6.64
C LYS A 260 -6.89 -11.14 7.29
N GLY A 261 -7.01 -10.02 8.02
CA GLY A 261 -5.90 -9.41 8.77
C GLY A 261 -5.36 -10.27 9.91
N MET A 262 -6.17 -11.22 10.41
CA MET A 262 -5.78 -12.20 11.43
C MET A 262 -5.39 -13.56 10.84
N ASN A 263 -5.43 -13.72 9.51
CA ASN A 263 -5.33 -15.00 8.81
C ASN A 263 -6.26 -16.11 9.37
N ARG A 264 -7.51 -15.75 9.68
CA ARG A 264 -8.53 -16.69 10.18
C ARG A 264 -9.80 -16.61 9.36
N SER A 265 -10.50 -17.74 9.20
CA SER A 265 -11.82 -17.76 8.58
C SER A 265 -12.89 -17.25 9.55
N LEU A 266 -13.95 -16.62 9.02
CA LEU A 266 -15.09 -16.17 9.84
C LEU A 266 -15.74 -17.34 10.60
N TRP A 267 -15.81 -18.51 9.97
CA TRP A 267 -16.32 -19.74 10.59
C TRP A 267 -15.50 -20.16 11.81
N ASN A 268 -14.18 -20.11 11.71
CA ASN A 268 -13.32 -20.40 12.85
C ASN A 268 -13.54 -19.38 13.96
N VAL A 269 -13.67 -18.09 13.66
CA VAL A 269 -13.93 -17.08 14.71
C VAL A 269 -15.26 -17.31 15.43
N VAL A 270 -16.32 -17.66 14.71
CA VAL A 270 -17.67 -17.85 15.27
C VAL A 270 -17.84 -19.20 15.99
N LEU A 271 -17.19 -20.26 15.49
CA LEU A 271 -17.35 -21.64 16.00
C LEU A 271 -16.17 -22.13 16.85
N GLY A 272 -14.96 -21.57 16.72
CA GLY A 272 -13.73 -22.08 17.35
C GLY A 272 -12.69 -20.98 17.63
N GLY A 273 -12.71 -20.45 18.86
CA GLY A 273 -11.63 -19.59 19.36
C GLY A 273 -10.24 -20.26 19.26
N PHE A 274 -9.16 -19.50 19.48
CA PHE A 274 -7.73 -19.88 19.40
C PHE A 274 -7.29 -21.17 20.16
N GLU A 275 -8.20 -21.89 20.81
CA GLU A 275 -7.92 -22.91 21.81
C GLU A 275 -8.17 -24.36 21.34
N GLU A 276 -8.71 -24.60 20.13
CA GLU A 276 -8.88 -25.97 19.57
C GLU A 276 -7.69 -26.46 18.73
N ALA A 277 -6.76 -25.58 18.34
CA ALA A 277 -5.52 -25.98 17.69
C ALA A 277 -4.43 -26.29 18.76
N GLU A 278 -3.99 -27.54 18.84
CA GLU A 278 -2.75 -27.89 19.54
C GLU A 278 -1.59 -27.17 18.85
N ASP A 279 -0.74 -26.49 19.62
CA ASP A 279 0.46 -25.82 19.11
C ASP A 279 1.54 -26.88 18.89
N VAL A 280 1.57 -27.46 17.69
CA VAL A 280 2.44 -28.60 17.36
C VAL A 280 3.84 -28.15 16.94
N GLY A 281 4.10 -26.84 16.80
CA GLY A 281 5.24 -26.32 16.03
C GLY A 281 6.18 -25.33 16.69
N ALA A 282 5.81 -24.62 17.77
CA ALA A 282 6.70 -23.62 18.35
C ALA A 282 7.78 -24.27 19.24
N ALA A 283 9.00 -24.45 18.71
CA ALA A 283 10.16 -24.69 19.55
C ALA A 283 10.29 -23.54 20.56
N SER A 284 10.46 -23.83 21.86
CA SER A 284 10.64 -22.79 22.87
C SER A 284 11.81 -21.88 22.45
N PRO A 285 11.60 -20.55 22.35
CA PRO A 285 12.61 -19.64 21.83
C PRO A 285 13.91 -19.74 22.66
N GLN A 286 15.00 -20.12 21.97
CA GLN A 286 16.33 -20.23 22.57
C GLN A 286 17.09 -18.92 22.40
N GLY A 287 17.46 -18.29 23.51
CA GLY A 287 18.26 -17.05 23.51
C GLY A 287 18.11 -16.27 24.81
N ALA A 288 19.19 -15.62 25.27
CA ALA A 288 19.13 -14.78 26.46
C ALA A 288 18.37 -13.48 26.17
N VAL A 289 17.37 -13.17 27.00
CA VAL A 289 16.64 -11.91 26.91
C VAL A 289 17.54 -10.76 27.37
N GLN A 290 17.75 -9.78 26.50
CA GLN A 290 18.60 -8.63 26.80
C GLN A 290 17.75 -7.46 27.27
N GLN A 291 18.00 -6.99 28.49
CA GLN A 291 17.26 -5.87 29.08
C GLN A 291 17.93 -4.53 28.77
N ALA A 292 17.14 -3.50 28.50
CA ALA A 292 17.59 -2.12 28.31
C ALA A 292 17.08 -1.21 29.43
N THR A 293 17.76 -0.07 29.60
CA THR A 293 17.31 1.03 30.47
C THR A 293 16.68 2.15 29.65
N ALA A 294 15.89 3.02 30.29
CA ALA A 294 15.30 4.18 29.61
C ALA A 294 16.35 5.13 29.02
N ASP A 295 17.51 5.26 29.68
CA ASP A 295 18.65 6.03 29.18
C ASP A 295 19.18 5.47 27.86
N GLN A 296 19.42 4.16 27.79
CA GLN A 296 19.90 3.51 26.56
C GLN A 296 18.91 3.67 25.41
N VAL A 297 17.61 3.52 25.67
CA VAL A 297 16.57 3.71 24.65
C VAL A 297 16.60 5.15 24.14
N ALA A 298 16.66 6.15 25.02
CA ALA A 298 16.70 7.55 24.63
C ALA A 298 17.98 7.92 23.86
N ASP A 299 19.14 7.37 24.24
CA ASP A 299 20.42 7.60 23.54
C ASP A 299 20.37 7.03 22.11
N GLU A 300 19.90 5.79 21.95
CA GLU A 300 19.80 5.17 20.63
C GLU A 300 18.73 5.83 19.75
N LEU A 301 17.61 6.31 20.33
CA LEU A 301 16.61 7.09 19.60
C LEU A 301 17.17 8.42 19.08
N LEU A 302 17.97 9.14 19.88
CA LEU A 302 18.56 10.42 19.47
C LEU A 302 19.77 10.25 18.53
N ALA A 303 20.40 9.08 18.51
CA ALA A 303 21.46 8.74 17.57
C ALA A 303 20.95 8.22 16.22
N ALA A 304 19.66 7.89 16.11
CA ALA A 304 19.04 7.35 14.91
C ALA A 304 18.79 8.44 13.85
N ARG A 305 18.78 8.05 12.57
CA ARG A 305 18.33 8.92 11.46
C ARG A 305 16.86 8.68 11.12
N LYS A 306 16.40 7.43 11.21
CA LYS A 306 15.02 7.03 10.95
C LYS A 306 14.50 6.09 12.04
N VAL A 307 13.38 6.44 12.66
CA VAL A 307 12.75 5.71 13.76
C VAL A 307 11.35 5.27 13.37
N LEU A 308 11.00 4.02 13.68
CA LEU A 308 9.64 3.51 13.57
C LEU A 308 9.06 3.25 14.96
N ILE A 309 7.91 3.82 15.27
CA ILE A 309 7.16 3.50 16.49
C ILE A 309 6.03 2.53 16.14
N VAL A 310 6.00 1.37 16.78
CA VAL A 310 4.97 0.34 16.57
C VAL A 310 4.08 0.23 17.81
N PRO A 311 2.94 0.95 17.86
CA PRO A 311 2.03 0.90 18.99
C PRO A 311 1.18 -0.38 18.97
N GLY A 312 0.93 -0.93 20.16
CA GLY A 312 0.01 -2.04 20.36
C GLY A 312 -1.02 -1.76 21.46
N TYR A 313 -1.85 -2.76 21.77
CA TYR A 313 -2.92 -2.59 22.76
C TYR A 313 -2.41 -2.21 24.16
N GLY A 314 -1.19 -2.60 24.54
CA GLY A 314 -0.59 -2.20 25.81
C GLY A 314 -0.42 -0.68 25.95
N MET A 315 -0.21 0.05 24.85
CA MET A 315 -0.20 1.53 24.83
C MET A 315 -1.58 2.08 25.22
N ALA A 316 -2.65 1.53 24.62
CA ALA A 316 -4.02 1.97 24.88
C ALA A 316 -4.46 1.72 26.34
N VAL A 317 -4.11 0.55 26.89
CA VAL A 317 -4.41 0.21 28.29
C VAL A 317 -3.67 1.13 29.26
N ALA A 318 -2.41 1.44 28.98
CA ALA A 318 -1.61 2.31 29.82
C ALA A 318 -1.88 3.81 29.59
N ARG A 319 -2.62 4.17 28.53
CA ARG A 319 -2.91 5.54 28.12
C ARG A 319 -1.64 6.38 27.92
N CYS A 320 -0.68 5.85 27.16
CA CYS A 320 0.62 6.49 26.93
C CYS A 320 0.83 7.03 25.50
N GLN A 321 -0.25 7.21 24.74
CA GLN A 321 -0.22 7.74 23.38
C GLN A 321 0.32 9.19 23.31
N SER A 322 0.00 10.03 24.31
CA SER A 322 0.50 11.42 24.38
C SER A 322 2.01 11.45 24.53
N GLU A 323 2.59 10.63 25.41
CA GLU A 323 4.05 10.55 25.56
C GLU A 323 4.74 10.07 24.28
N LEU A 324 4.13 9.14 23.53
CA LEU A 324 4.69 8.72 22.25
C LEU A 324 4.63 9.83 21.20
N ALA A 325 3.55 10.61 21.17
CA ALA A 325 3.44 11.78 20.32
C ALA A 325 4.50 12.83 20.68
N ASP A 326 4.73 13.08 21.98
CA ASP A 326 5.74 14.01 22.45
C ASP A 326 7.18 13.53 22.17
N ILE A 327 7.45 12.22 22.31
CA ILE A 327 8.72 11.62 21.88
C ILE A 327 8.91 11.83 20.38
N ALA A 328 7.92 11.47 19.56
CA ALA A 328 8.01 11.63 18.11
C ALA A 328 8.25 13.09 17.72
N LYS A 329 7.53 14.04 18.36
CA LYS A 329 7.69 15.48 18.15
C LYS A 329 9.09 15.95 18.50
N ASN A 330 9.63 15.54 19.66
CA ASN A 330 10.98 15.93 20.07
C ASN A 330 12.05 15.36 19.13
N LEU A 331 11.91 14.10 18.70
CA LEU A 331 12.82 13.51 17.72
C LEU A 331 12.76 14.23 16.36
N MET A 332 11.56 14.56 15.88
CA MET A 332 11.38 15.34 14.65
C MET A 332 11.99 16.75 14.76
N ASN A 333 11.87 17.41 15.92
CA ASN A 333 12.53 18.70 16.17
C ASN A 333 14.06 18.60 16.13
N CYS A 334 14.63 17.42 16.43
CA CYS A 334 16.04 17.13 16.27
C CYS A 334 16.43 16.73 14.83
N GLY A 335 15.51 16.79 13.87
CA GLY A 335 15.75 16.43 12.47
C GLY A 335 15.70 14.93 12.17
N ILE A 336 15.17 14.12 13.09
CA ILE A 336 15.07 12.67 12.94
C ILE A 336 13.74 12.34 12.25
N THR A 337 13.77 11.45 11.25
CA THR A 337 12.54 10.99 10.59
C THR A 337 11.84 9.99 11.49
N VAL A 338 10.57 10.23 11.81
CA VAL A 338 9.76 9.35 12.67
C VAL A 338 8.49 8.93 11.95
N ASP A 339 8.27 7.63 11.85
CA ASP A 339 7.03 7.03 11.36
C ASP A 339 6.35 6.23 12.48
N PHE A 340 5.02 6.13 12.41
CA PHE A 340 4.21 5.20 13.20
C PHE A 340 3.74 4.05 12.30
N GLY A 341 4.09 2.81 12.63
CA GLY A 341 3.67 1.62 11.89
C GLY A 341 2.45 0.96 12.54
N ILE A 342 1.31 0.99 11.87
CA ILE A 342 0.06 0.44 12.39
C ILE A 342 -0.24 -0.93 11.77
N HIS A 343 -0.45 -1.92 12.64
CA HIS A 343 -0.94 -3.22 12.22
C HIS A 343 -2.48 -3.20 12.12
N PRO A 344 -3.11 -3.77 11.06
CA PRO A 344 -4.56 -3.68 10.84
C PRO A 344 -5.44 -4.13 12.01
N VAL A 345 -4.95 -5.11 12.78
CA VAL A 345 -5.67 -5.70 13.92
C VAL A 345 -5.11 -5.24 15.28
N ALA A 346 -4.26 -4.22 15.31
CA ALA A 346 -3.74 -3.67 16.56
C ALA A 346 -4.86 -3.02 17.39
N GLY A 347 -5.08 -3.55 18.60
CA GLY A 347 -6.03 -2.99 19.56
C GLY A 347 -7.22 -3.91 19.85
N ARG A 348 -8.41 -3.31 19.95
CA ARG A 348 -9.70 -3.96 20.28
C ARG A 348 -10.84 -3.53 19.34
N MET A 349 -10.50 -2.80 18.29
CA MET A 349 -11.39 -2.45 17.19
C MET A 349 -10.53 -2.10 15.95
N PRO A 350 -11.03 -2.29 14.73
CA PRO A 350 -10.34 -1.87 13.50
C PRO A 350 -9.94 -0.41 13.50
N GLY A 351 -8.65 -0.10 13.39
CA GLY A 351 -8.17 1.28 13.42
C GLY A 351 -8.16 1.92 14.81
N HIS A 352 -8.21 1.12 15.89
CA HIS A 352 -8.15 1.62 17.27
C HIS A 352 -6.91 2.50 17.49
N MET A 353 -5.74 2.08 16.99
CA MET A 353 -4.51 2.85 17.16
C MET A 353 -4.56 4.18 16.42
N ASN A 354 -5.15 4.23 15.21
CA ASN A 354 -5.27 5.46 14.43
C ASN A 354 -6.07 6.52 15.18
N VAL A 355 -7.17 6.14 15.84
CA VAL A 355 -7.99 7.07 16.64
C VAL A 355 -7.23 7.57 17.87
N LEU A 356 -6.50 6.70 18.58
CA LEU A 356 -5.73 7.12 19.76
C LEU A 356 -4.53 8.00 19.41
N LEU A 357 -3.87 7.76 18.28
CA LEU A 357 -2.79 8.62 17.81
C LEU A 357 -3.34 9.96 17.33
N ALA A 358 -4.49 9.98 16.66
CA ALA A 358 -5.17 11.20 16.29
C ALA A 358 -5.63 12.00 17.52
N GLU A 359 -6.09 11.34 18.59
CA GLU A 359 -6.38 11.97 19.89
C GLU A 359 -5.14 12.60 20.52
N ALA A 360 -3.96 12.02 20.30
CA ALA A 360 -2.67 12.55 20.74
C ALA A 360 -2.06 13.57 19.75
N ASP A 361 -2.85 14.08 18.80
CA ASP A 361 -2.43 15.06 17.78
C ASP A 361 -1.24 14.60 16.91
N VAL A 362 -1.11 13.29 16.66
CA VAL A 362 -0.10 12.76 15.74
C VAL A 362 -0.53 13.03 14.29
N PRO A 363 0.30 13.70 13.47
CA PRO A 363 -0.05 13.98 12.07
C PRO A 363 -0.28 12.71 11.25
N TYR A 364 -1.35 12.67 10.47
CA TYR A 364 -1.70 11.49 9.66
C TYR A 364 -0.59 11.05 8.70
N LYS A 365 0.19 12.00 8.16
CA LYS A 365 1.24 11.71 7.15
C LYS A 365 2.34 10.77 7.64
N ILE A 366 2.63 10.80 8.94
CA ILE A 366 3.63 9.95 9.58
C ILE A 366 3.02 8.65 10.13
N VAL A 367 1.70 8.47 10.04
CA VAL A 367 1.04 7.22 10.40
C VAL A 367 0.91 6.36 9.14
N LYS A 368 1.67 5.26 9.12
CA LYS A 368 1.82 4.35 7.99
C LYS A 368 1.15 3.01 8.29
N GLU A 369 0.58 2.38 7.28
CA GLU A 369 0.07 1.01 7.38
C GLU A 369 1.23 -0.01 7.32
N MET A 370 1.00 -1.21 7.86
CA MET A 370 1.99 -2.31 7.85
C MET A 370 2.60 -2.59 6.46
N SER A 371 1.79 -2.51 5.38
CA SER A 371 2.26 -2.73 4.00
C SER A 371 3.21 -1.63 3.50
N GLU A 372 3.17 -0.44 4.09
CA GLU A 372 4.06 0.68 3.73
C GLU A 372 5.39 0.58 4.49
N VAL A 373 5.37 0.12 5.75
CA VAL A 373 6.58 0.07 6.59
C VAL A 373 7.42 -1.20 6.36
N ASN A 374 6.81 -2.34 6.04
CA ASN A 374 7.52 -3.61 5.86
C ASN A 374 8.56 -3.58 4.71
N PRO A 375 8.27 -3.04 3.50
CA PRO A 375 9.25 -2.96 2.41
C PRO A 375 10.49 -2.12 2.76
N GLU A 376 10.35 -1.13 3.64
CA GLU A 376 11.42 -0.23 4.06
C GLU A 376 12.01 -0.59 5.43
N MET A 377 11.63 -1.74 6.03
CA MET A 377 11.95 -2.05 7.42
C MET A 377 13.46 -2.00 7.74
N SER A 378 14.30 -2.43 6.80
CA SER A 378 15.76 -2.40 6.92
C SER A 378 16.37 -0.99 6.89
N SER A 379 15.61 0.03 6.48
CA SER A 379 16.03 1.43 6.50
C SER A 379 15.86 2.09 7.87
N TYR A 380 15.09 1.49 8.78
CA TYR A 380 14.90 2.02 10.13
C TYR A 380 16.09 1.63 11.03
N ASP A 381 16.72 2.65 11.63
CA ASP A 381 17.81 2.46 12.57
C ASP A 381 17.28 1.88 13.89
N VAL A 382 16.14 2.38 14.35
CA VAL A 382 15.50 1.97 15.61
C VAL A 382 14.01 1.74 15.39
N VAL A 383 13.52 0.59 15.84
CA VAL A 383 12.08 0.30 15.98
C VAL A 383 11.72 0.26 17.45
N LEU A 384 10.79 1.12 17.86
CA LEU A 384 10.25 1.19 19.22
C LEU A 384 8.87 0.52 19.27
N VAL A 385 8.82 -0.72 19.74
CA VAL A 385 7.59 -1.50 19.92
C VAL A 385 6.99 -1.21 21.30
N VAL A 386 5.77 -0.69 21.35
CA VAL A 386 5.14 -0.25 22.60
C VAL A 386 3.85 -1.01 22.86
N GLY A 387 3.92 -2.00 23.75
CA GLY A 387 2.74 -2.78 24.14
C GLY A 387 2.13 -3.63 23.01
N ALA A 388 2.90 -3.94 21.97
CA ALA A 388 2.55 -4.90 20.92
C ALA A 388 3.23 -6.25 21.19
N ASN A 389 2.58 -7.35 20.80
CA ASN A 389 3.15 -8.70 20.93
C ASN A 389 2.90 -9.51 19.66
N ASP A 390 1.68 -10.02 19.47
CA ASP A 390 1.36 -10.91 18.35
C ASP A 390 1.57 -10.24 16.97
N THR A 391 1.29 -8.93 16.87
CA THR A 391 1.42 -8.15 15.62
C THR A 391 2.86 -7.90 15.17
N VAL A 392 3.85 -8.26 15.99
CA VAL A 392 5.29 -8.18 15.70
C VAL A 392 5.97 -9.54 15.89
N ASN A 393 5.18 -10.62 15.99
CA ASN A 393 5.69 -11.94 16.37
C ASN A 393 6.20 -12.72 15.12
N PRO A 394 7.51 -13.05 15.04
CA PRO A 394 8.08 -13.81 13.93
C PRO A 394 7.48 -15.22 13.78
N ALA A 395 6.91 -15.78 14.84
CA ALA A 395 6.26 -17.10 14.80
C ALA A 395 5.09 -17.17 13.80
N ALA A 396 4.58 -16.03 13.34
CA ALA A 396 3.62 -15.99 12.24
C ALA A 396 4.18 -16.52 10.90
N LEU A 397 5.50 -16.53 10.73
CA LEU A 397 6.16 -17.11 9.56
C LEU A 397 6.44 -18.62 9.69
N GLU A 398 6.26 -19.21 10.89
CA GLU A 398 6.52 -20.63 11.17
C GLU A 398 5.25 -21.47 10.93
N PRO A 399 5.32 -22.67 10.31
CA PRO A 399 4.14 -23.48 10.04
C PRO A 399 3.74 -24.22 11.32
N GLY A 400 2.46 -24.24 11.62
CA GLY A 400 1.94 -24.93 12.81
C GLY A 400 1.90 -24.08 14.09
N SER A 401 2.42 -22.84 14.05
CA SER A 401 2.12 -21.84 15.08
C SER A 401 0.64 -21.44 15.05
N LYS A 402 0.06 -21.09 16.20
CA LYS A 402 -1.32 -20.58 16.31
C LYS A 402 -1.61 -19.32 15.48
N ILE A 403 -0.58 -18.56 15.13
CA ILE A 403 -0.68 -17.35 14.29
C ILE A 403 0.00 -17.53 12.93
N SER A 404 0.26 -18.78 12.51
CA SER A 404 0.91 -19.08 11.23
C SER A 404 0.15 -18.43 10.06
N GLY A 405 0.90 -17.74 9.19
CA GLY A 405 0.40 -16.99 8.04
C GLY A 405 -0.25 -15.64 8.37
N MET A 406 -0.33 -15.24 9.64
CA MET A 406 -0.78 -13.90 10.01
C MET A 406 0.21 -12.86 9.46
N PRO A 407 -0.23 -11.85 8.69
CA PRO A 407 0.63 -10.72 8.36
C PRO A 407 1.10 -10.05 9.64
N VAL A 408 2.37 -9.66 9.74
CA VAL A 408 2.93 -9.00 10.92
C VAL A 408 3.86 -7.87 10.49
N ILE A 409 4.08 -6.90 11.39
CA ILE A 409 5.12 -5.89 11.21
C ILE A 409 6.46 -6.58 11.49
N GLU A 410 7.31 -6.65 10.46
CA GLU A 410 8.55 -7.43 10.49
C GLU A 410 9.69 -6.71 11.24
N ALA A 411 9.41 -6.21 12.45
CA ALA A 411 10.29 -5.35 13.25
C ALA A 411 11.72 -5.91 13.40
N TRP A 412 11.88 -7.23 13.42
CA TRP A 412 13.17 -7.90 13.50
C TRP A 412 14.12 -7.61 12.33
N LYS A 413 13.63 -7.11 11.18
CA LYS A 413 14.45 -6.71 10.04
C LYS A 413 15.12 -5.34 10.21
N ALA A 414 14.75 -4.57 11.23
CA ALA A 414 15.39 -3.30 11.53
C ALA A 414 16.73 -3.48 12.25
N ARG A 415 17.55 -2.41 12.25
CA ARG A 415 18.90 -2.46 12.83
C ARG A 415 18.87 -2.67 14.35
N ARG A 416 17.97 -1.97 15.05
CA ARG A 416 17.73 -2.16 16.48
C ARG A 416 16.23 -2.19 16.78
N VAL A 417 15.82 -3.05 17.70
CA VAL A 417 14.44 -3.11 18.21
C VAL A 417 14.42 -2.92 19.73
N PHE A 418 13.58 -2.03 20.22
CA PHE A 418 13.26 -1.90 21.64
C PHE A 418 11.80 -2.29 21.88
N VAL A 419 11.56 -3.18 22.85
CA VAL A 419 10.20 -3.63 23.19
C VAL A 419 9.86 -3.19 24.61
N LEU A 420 8.81 -2.39 24.75
CA LEU A 420 8.30 -1.89 26.03
C LEU A 420 7.10 -2.73 26.46
N LYS A 421 7.26 -3.53 27.54
CA LYS A 421 6.17 -4.33 28.12
C LYS A 421 6.40 -4.68 29.59
N ARG A 422 5.32 -5.09 30.29
CA ARG A 422 5.33 -5.32 31.75
C ARG A 422 6.15 -6.54 32.19
N SER A 423 6.04 -7.64 31.46
CA SER A 423 6.65 -8.94 31.81
C SER A 423 6.84 -9.78 30.55
N MET A 424 7.29 -11.03 30.68
CA MET A 424 7.38 -11.99 29.56
C MET A 424 6.05 -12.63 29.14
N ALA A 425 4.92 -12.20 29.72
CA ALA A 425 3.61 -12.76 29.40
C ALA A 425 3.30 -12.73 27.89
N ALA A 426 2.65 -13.81 27.44
CA ALA A 426 2.18 -13.98 26.08
C ALA A 426 1.12 -12.93 25.69
N GLY A 427 0.91 -12.79 24.38
CA GLY A 427 -0.11 -11.93 23.79
C GLY A 427 -1.50 -12.55 23.86
N TYR A 428 -2.38 -12.11 22.96
CA TYR A 428 -3.73 -12.64 22.85
C TYR A 428 -3.75 -14.08 22.36
N ALA A 429 -2.87 -14.43 21.43
CA ALA A 429 -2.74 -15.79 20.93
C ALA A 429 -2.17 -16.79 21.97
N SER A 430 -1.77 -16.30 23.16
CA SER A 430 -1.19 -17.10 24.25
C SER A 430 0.02 -17.92 23.81
N ILE A 431 0.81 -17.36 22.89
CA ILE A 431 2.10 -17.92 22.43
C ILE A 431 3.25 -17.00 22.85
N GLU A 432 4.44 -17.58 22.97
CA GLU A 432 5.67 -16.83 23.17
C GLU A 432 6.08 -16.12 21.87
N ASN A 433 6.95 -15.10 22.00
CA ASN A 433 7.37 -14.28 20.87
C ASN A 433 8.90 -14.36 20.71
N PRO A 434 9.39 -15.05 19.65
CA PRO A 434 10.82 -15.18 19.38
C PRO A 434 11.55 -13.85 19.23
N LEU A 435 10.87 -12.76 18.83
CA LEU A 435 11.45 -11.42 18.70
C LEU A 435 12.23 -11.02 19.97
N PHE A 436 11.71 -11.36 21.15
CA PHE A 436 12.27 -10.94 22.43
C PHE A 436 13.63 -11.57 22.75
N HIS A 437 14.02 -12.61 22.00
CA HIS A 437 15.25 -13.36 22.18
C HIS A 437 16.29 -13.06 21.09
N LEU A 438 15.94 -12.24 20.08
CA LEU A 438 16.85 -11.90 18.98
C LEU A 438 17.95 -10.92 19.42
N GLU A 439 19.14 -11.06 18.82
CA GLU A 439 20.34 -10.28 19.20
C GLU A 439 20.20 -8.77 19.00
N ASN A 440 19.39 -8.33 18.03
CA ASN A 440 19.12 -6.92 17.76
C ASN A 440 17.97 -6.35 18.61
N THR A 441 17.35 -7.16 19.46
CA THR A 441 16.20 -6.76 20.29
C THR A 441 16.58 -6.56 21.75
N ARG A 442 16.03 -5.52 22.37
CA ARG A 442 16.20 -5.20 23.78
C ARG A 442 14.85 -4.93 24.45
N MET A 443 14.70 -5.44 25.68
CA MET A 443 13.46 -5.35 26.44
C MET A 443 13.55 -4.25 27.50
N LEU A 444 12.61 -3.29 27.49
CA LEU A 444 12.42 -2.34 28.59
C LEU A 444 11.19 -2.75 29.39
N PHE A 445 11.42 -3.34 30.57
CA PHE A 445 10.35 -3.85 31.41
C PHE A 445 9.69 -2.76 32.26
N GLY A 446 8.36 -2.79 32.34
CA GLY A 446 7.58 -1.94 33.22
C GLY A 446 6.18 -1.64 32.69
N ASN A 447 5.40 -0.88 33.46
CA ASN A 447 4.14 -0.33 32.96
C ASN A 447 4.46 0.61 31.77
N ALA A 448 3.75 0.44 30.64
CA ALA A 448 4.04 1.17 29.41
C ALA A 448 3.99 2.70 29.58
N LYS A 449 3.10 3.22 30.45
CA LYS A 449 3.07 4.65 30.80
C LYS A 449 4.39 5.06 31.45
N ASN A 450 4.75 4.40 32.55
CA ASN A 450 5.95 4.73 33.31
C ASN A 450 7.23 4.61 32.47
N THR A 451 7.37 3.56 31.67
CA THR A 451 8.56 3.36 30.82
C THR A 451 8.61 4.39 29.69
N THR A 452 7.48 4.69 29.05
CA THR A 452 7.43 5.69 27.97
C THR A 452 7.65 7.09 28.51
N SER A 453 7.06 7.45 29.65
CA SER A 453 7.32 8.74 30.32
C SER A 453 8.79 8.87 30.75
N ALA A 454 9.41 7.78 31.21
CA ALA A 454 10.84 7.79 31.54
C ALA A 454 11.71 8.02 30.30
N VAL A 455 11.42 7.34 29.17
CA VAL A 455 12.11 7.56 27.90
C VAL A 455 11.88 8.99 27.41
N PHE A 456 10.64 9.49 27.44
CA PHE A 456 10.31 10.86 27.08
C PHE A 456 11.11 11.88 27.88
N ALA A 457 11.16 11.74 29.21
CA ALA A 457 11.92 12.65 30.07
C ALA A 457 13.41 12.70 29.68
N ARG A 458 14.02 11.55 29.35
CA ARG A 458 15.42 11.48 28.91
C ARG A 458 15.62 12.03 27.50
N VAL A 459 14.72 11.75 26.56
CA VAL A 459 14.74 12.34 25.22
C VAL A 459 14.62 13.86 25.32
N ASN A 460 13.68 14.39 26.10
CA ASN A 460 13.50 15.83 26.26
C ASN A 460 14.73 16.51 26.87
N ALA A 461 15.24 15.98 27.99
CA ALA A 461 16.40 16.55 28.67
C ALA A 461 17.67 16.59 27.78
N ARG A 462 17.84 15.60 26.89
CA ARG A 462 18.97 15.53 25.98
C ARG A 462 18.75 16.33 24.70
N ALA A 463 17.53 16.37 24.19
CA ALA A 463 17.14 17.20 23.04
C ALA A 463 17.36 18.69 23.32
N GLU A 464 17.12 19.16 24.56
CA GLU A 464 17.42 20.54 24.99
C GLU A 464 18.92 20.88 25.00
N GLN A 465 19.79 19.87 25.10
CA GLN A 465 21.25 20.02 25.11
C GLN A 465 21.87 19.87 23.72
N MET A 466 21.13 19.32 22.76
CA MET A 466 21.53 19.33 21.37
C MET A 466 21.42 20.77 20.84
N PRO A 467 22.38 21.25 20.03
CA PRO A 467 22.25 22.57 19.42
C PRO A 467 20.89 22.64 18.72
N PRO A 468 20.11 23.72 18.89
CA PRO A 468 18.83 23.83 18.22
C PRO A 468 19.04 23.56 16.73
N SER A 469 18.37 22.51 16.23
CA SER A 469 18.33 22.29 14.79
C SER A 469 17.75 23.57 14.18
N ALA A 470 18.28 23.97 13.03
CA ALA A 470 18.06 25.25 12.38
C ALA A 470 16.62 25.41 11.86
N ALA A 471 15.64 25.40 12.76
CA ALA A 471 14.21 25.46 12.56
C ALA A 471 13.62 26.71 13.26
N ARG A 472 14.20 27.87 12.94
CA ARG A 472 13.59 29.20 13.13
C ARG A 472 13.97 30.06 11.93
N ASP A 473 13.07 30.11 10.95
CA ASP A 473 12.69 31.31 10.15
C ASP A 473 11.95 30.86 8.88
N ASP A 474 10.69 30.42 9.06
CA ASP A 474 9.87 29.68 8.08
C ASP A 474 9.40 30.50 6.83
N LEU A 475 10.07 31.60 6.48
CA LEU A 475 9.81 32.31 5.23
C LEU A 475 11.09 32.68 4.47
N GLU A 476 12.20 32.96 5.16
CA GLU A 476 13.53 33.10 4.52
C GLU A 476 14.27 31.75 4.45
N ALA A 477 14.05 30.82 5.38
CA ALA A 477 14.66 29.48 5.37
C ALA A 477 14.15 28.60 4.22
N GLY A 478 12.87 28.74 3.82
CA GLY A 478 12.35 28.05 2.64
C GLY A 478 13.01 28.53 1.33
N LEU A 479 13.61 29.72 1.32
CA LEU A 479 14.39 30.25 0.20
C LEU A 479 15.89 29.94 0.35
N LEU A 480 16.41 29.81 1.58
CA LEU A 480 17.81 29.48 1.88
C LEU A 480 18.13 27.98 1.99
N GLU A 481 17.13 27.10 2.13
CA GLU A 481 17.30 25.64 2.03
C GLU A 481 17.68 25.19 0.62
N PHE A 482 17.43 26.01 -0.40
CA PHE A 482 17.91 25.75 -1.75
C PHE A 482 19.43 25.89 -1.89
N ASP A 483 20.12 26.56 -0.95
CA ASP A 483 21.54 26.94 -1.06
C ASP A 483 22.43 26.44 0.11
N ARG A 484 21.97 25.52 0.96
CA ARG A 484 22.86 24.92 1.98
C ARG A 484 23.80 23.88 1.35
N GLU A 485 24.85 24.35 0.69
CA GLU A 485 26.05 23.56 0.43
C GLU A 485 26.62 23.06 1.77
N GLU A 486 26.72 21.73 1.95
CA GLU A 486 27.36 21.10 3.11
C GLU A 486 28.76 21.72 3.31
N ARG A 487 28.96 22.47 4.40
CA ARG A 487 30.31 22.90 4.80
C ARG A 487 31.13 21.67 5.17
N VAL A 488 31.99 21.27 4.24
CA VAL A 488 32.97 20.19 4.39
C VAL A 488 34.01 20.61 5.43
N ASP A 489 34.12 19.89 6.55
CA ASP A 489 35.23 20.05 7.50
C ASP A 489 36.49 19.28 7.00
N PRO A 490 37.53 19.98 6.51
CA PRO A 490 38.71 19.33 5.94
C PRO A 490 39.57 18.60 6.97
N SER A 491 39.37 18.87 8.27
CA SER A 491 40.14 18.24 9.36
C SER A 491 39.71 16.80 9.64
N SER A 492 38.55 16.38 9.13
CA SER A 492 37.97 15.04 9.31
C SER A 492 38.54 13.97 8.38
N TRP A 493 39.38 14.34 7.41
CA TRP A 493 39.85 13.41 6.37
C TRP A 493 41.14 12.68 6.74
N PRO A 494 41.25 11.39 6.39
CA PRO A 494 42.51 10.67 6.55
C PRO A 494 43.61 11.32 5.70
N TYR A 495 44.86 11.20 6.17
CA TYR A 495 46.02 11.70 5.43
C TYR A 495 46.10 11.01 4.05
N PRO A 496 46.17 11.77 2.95
CA PRO A 496 46.15 11.18 1.62
C PRO A 496 47.42 10.37 1.36
N ARG A 497 47.26 9.12 0.94
CA ARG A 497 48.39 8.22 0.60
C ARG A 497 48.62 8.05 -0.89
N MET A 498 47.61 8.36 -1.70
CA MET A 498 47.69 8.32 -3.15
C MET A 498 46.89 9.48 -3.75
N ALA A 499 47.22 9.90 -4.98
CA ALA A 499 46.57 10.98 -5.68
C ALA A 499 45.83 10.49 -6.93
N VAL A 500 44.61 10.99 -7.10
CA VAL A 500 43.73 10.77 -8.25
C VAL A 500 43.65 12.06 -9.05
N GLY A 501 43.86 11.97 -10.36
CA GLY A 501 43.87 13.08 -11.30
C GLY A 501 42.65 13.07 -12.20
N VAL A 502 41.82 14.12 -12.14
CA VAL A 502 40.65 14.34 -12.98
C VAL A 502 41.08 15.19 -14.19
N LEU A 503 41.12 14.58 -15.37
CA LEU A 503 41.53 15.25 -16.60
C LEU A 503 40.32 15.79 -17.37
N ARG A 504 40.51 16.94 -18.02
CA ARG A 504 39.50 17.55 -18.90
C ARG A 504 39.33 16.72 -20.16
N ASP A 505 38.08 16.53 -20.58
CA ASP A 505 37.78 15.79 -21.80
C ASP A 505 37.78 16.68 -23.06
N SER A 506 38.91 16.72 -23.75
CA SER A 506 39.10 17.42 -25.03
C SER A 506 38.40 16.78 -26.24
N ASN A 507 37.79 15.59 -26.10
CA ASN A 507 37.19 14.85 -27.22
C ASN A 507 35.67 15.09 -27.36
N GLY A 508 35.16 16.20 -26.82
CA GLY A 508 33.77 16.62 -27.00
C GLY A 508 32.76 15.99 -26.04
N SER A 509 33.21 15.37 -24.95
CA SER A 509 32.34 14.98 -23.85
C SER A 509 32.06 16.19 -22.97
N VAL A 510 30.79 16.51 -22.74
CA VAL A 510 30.35 17.54 -21.78
C VAL A 510 30.29 17.01 -20.33
N MET A 511 30.71 15.75 -20.11
CA MET A 511 30.75 15.13 -18.78
C MET A 511 32.14 15.19 -18.17
N VAL A 512 32.20 15.21 -16.84
CA VAL A 512 33.43 15.09 -16.04
C VAL A 512 33.43 13.77 -15.26
N PRO A 513 34.58 13.09 -15.08
CA PRO A 513 34.59 11.76 -14.46
C PRO A 513 34.37 11.79 -12.94
N VAL A 514 34.56 12.96 -12.30
CA VAL A 514 34.28 13.19 -10.87
C VAL A 514 33.67 14.58 -10.73
N ALA A 515 32.40 14.67 -10.34
CA ALA A 515 31.74 15.92 -9.99
C ALA A 515 32.18 16.41 -8.58
N PRO A 516 32.14 17.73 -8.29
CA PRO A 516 32.64 18.30 -7.03
C PRO A 516 32.07 17.61 -5.78
N LYS A 517 30.78 17.27 -5.78
CA LYS A 517 30.12 16.62 -4.62
C LYS A 517 30.69 15.24 -4.26
N PHE A 518 31.42 14.59 -5.17
CA PHE A 518 32.07 13.30 -4.91
C PHE A 518 33.52 13.43 -4.45
N VAL A 519 34.12 14.62 -4.52
CA VAL A 519 35.47 14.87 -4.02
C VAL A 519 35.58 14.51 -2.53
N PRO A 520 34.65 14.90 -1.62
CA PRO A 520 34.72 14.51 -0.21
C PRO A 520 34.71 12.99 -0.01
N LYS A 521 34.00 12.22 -0.86
CA LYS A 521 34.01 10.75 -0.81
C LYS A 521 35.41 10.22 -1.14
N LEU A 522 36.06 10.73 -2.17
CA LEU A 522 37.44 10.33 -2.52
C LEU A 522 38.45 10.73 -1.43
N ARG A 523 38.28 11.90 -0.81
CA ARG A 523 39.11 12.34 0.33
C ARG A 523 38.94 11.39 1.53
N LYS A 524 37.71 10.95 1.83
CA LYS A 524 37.44 9.93 2.87
C LYS A 524 38.05 8.56 2.54
N LEU A 525 38.19 8.23 1.26
CA LEU A 525 38.93 7.06 0.79
C LEU A 525 40.47 7.27 0.82
N ALA A 526 40.97 8.32 1.44
CA ALA A 526 42.40 8.66 1.57
C ALA A 526 43.11 8.99 0.24
N PHE A 527 42.37 9.50 -0.75
CA PHE A 527 42.94 10.08 -1.96
C PHE A 527 43.18 11.58 -1.80
N ARG A 528 44.27 12.10 -2.37
CA ARG A 528 44.37 13.49 -2.82
C ARG A 528 43.66 13.57 -4.18
N VAL A 529 42.86 14.61 -4.39
CA VAL A 529 42.12 14.78 -5.65
C VAL A 529 42.68 15.99 -6.37
N ASN A 530 43.33 15.77 -7.50
CA ASN A 530 43.88 16.80 -8.36
C ASN A 530 42.98 16.95 -9.58
N VAL A 531 42.57 18.17 -9.92
CA VAL A 531 41.62 18.44 -11.01
C VAL A 531 42.28 19.40 -12.00
N GLU A 532 42.20 19.09 -13.29
CA GLU A 532 42.63 20.02 -14.34
C GLU A 532 41.70 21.24 -14.35
N SER A 533 42.28 22.45 -14.39
CA SER A 533 41.51 23.68 -14.47
C SER A 533 40.58 23.69 -15.68
N GLY A 534 39.30 23.97 -15.44
CA GLY A 534 38.25 23.93 -16.43
C GLY A 534 37.73 22.53 -16.78
N ALA A 535 38.12 21.46 -16.07
CA ALA A 535 37.65 20.10 -16.35
C ALA A 535 36.13 19.94 -16.20
N GLY A 536 35.51 20.65 -15.26
CA GLY A 536 34.06 20.60 -15.02
C GLY A 536 33.23 21.63 -15.79
N ALA A 537 33.87 22.56 -16.50
CA ALA A 537 33.19 23.75 -17.04
C ALA A 537 32.05 23.38 -18.02
N ASP A 538 32.30 22.43 -18.92
CA ASP A 538 31.31 21.97 -19.90
C ASP A 538 30.14 21.19 -19.24
N ALA A 539 30.35 20.66 -18.04
CA ALA A 539 29.32 19.99 -17.24
C ALA A 539 28.52 20.95 -16.35
N GLY A 540 28.97 22.21 -16.21
CA GLY A 540 28.39 23.21 -15.32
C GLY A 540 29.05 23.30 -13.94
N PHE A 541 30.23 22.71 -13.73
CA PHE A 541 30.97 22.80 -12.48
C PHE A 541 32.19 23.72 -12.61
N THR A 542 32.31 24.68 -11.70
CA THR A 542 33.41 25.63 -11.62
C THR A 542 34.60 25.05 -10.87
N ASP A 543 35.80 25.55 -11.19
CA ASP A 543 37.02 25.21 -10.44
C ASP A 543 36.91 25.54 -8.95
N GLU A 544 36.13 26.56 -8.60
CA GLU A 544 35.95 26.97 -7.21
C GLU A 544 35.13 25.95 -6.40
N GLU A 545 34.11 25.34 -7.00
CA GLU A 545 33.38 24.23 -6.38
C GLU A 545 34.31 23.05 -6.08
N TYR A 546 35.24 22.73 -6.97
CA TYR A 546 36.26 21.69 -6.70
C TYR A 546 37.17 22.07 -5.52
N ARG A 547 37.64 23.32 -5.45
CA ARG A 547 38.46 23.79 -4.32
C ARG A 547 37.71 23.70 -3.00
N ARG A 548 36.45 24.17 -2.97
CA ARG A 548 35.59 24.08 -1.77
C ARG A 548 35.33 22.63 -1.35
N ALA A 549 35.18 21.73 -2.31
CA ALA A 549 35.01 20.31 -2.07
C ALA A 549 36.30 19.59 -1.62
N GLY A 550 37.44 20.29 -1.59
CA GLY A 550 38.75 19.81 -1.11
C GLY A 550 39.64 19.15 -2.16
N ALA A 551 39.39 19.44 -3.42
CA ALA A 551 40.31 19.11 -4.51
C ALA A 551 41.32 20.23 -4.74
N GLU A 552 42.43 19.88 -5.37
CA GLU A 552 43.45 20.81 -5.80
C GLU A 552 43.36 21.02 -7.30
N VAL A 553 43.11 22.26 -7.71
CA VAL A 553 42.96 22.61 -9.12
C VAL A 553 44.32 22.99 -9.69
N LEU A 554 44.75 22.29 -10.74
CA LEU A 554 46.04 22.45 -11.40
C LEU A 554 45.86 23.03 -12.80
N SER A 555 46.80 23.89 -13.24
CA SER A 555 46.65 24.72 -14.44
C SER A 555 46.66 23.98 -15.78
N GLY A 556 47.04 22.70 -15.82
CA GLY A 556 47.07 21.94 -17.07
C GLY A 556 47.25 20.43 -16.87
N PRO A 557 47.08 19.65 -17.96
CA PRO A 557 47.06 18.19 -17.90
C PRO A 557 48.38 17.60 -17.41
N ASP A 558 49.53 18.19 -17.79
CA ASP A 558 50.85 17.69 -17.37
C ASP A 558 51.06 17.78 -15.86
N ALA A 559 50.54 18.84 -15.21
CA ALA A 559 50.61 18.97 -13.76
C ALA A 559 49.77 17.88 -13.05
N VAL A 560 48.55 17.62 -13.56
CA VAL A 560 47.67 16.57 -13.02
C VAL A 560 48.29 15.18 -13.23
N ILE A 561 48.83 14.90 -14.42
CA ILE A 561 49.45 13.62 -14.77
C ILE A 561 50.66 13.34 -13.88
N ASN A 562 51.52 14.32 -13.68
CA ASN A 562 52.74 14.16 -12.87
C ASN A 562 52.41 13.94 -11.39
N GLN A 563 51.44 14.68 -10.85
CA GLN A 563 51.10 14.64 -9.42
C GLN A 563 50.11 13.56 -9.01
N SER A 564 49.58 12.77 -9.96
CA SER A 564 48.54 11.75 -9.68
C SER A 564 48.98 10.36 -10.14
N GLN A 565 48.71 9.31 -9.35
CA GLN A 565 49.02 7.93 -9.71
C GLN A 565 47.89 7.29 -10.53
N VAL A 566 46.64 7.66 -10.22
CA VAL A 566 45.44 7.21 -10.96
C VAL A 566 44.88 8.39 -11.74
N LEU A 567 44.65 8.21 -13.03
CA LEU A 567 44.11 9.21 -13.95
C LEU A 567 42.69 8.80 -14.34
N LEU A 568 41.76 9.72 -14.19
CA LEU A 568 40.35 9.53 -14.50
C LEU A 568 39.97 10.38 -15.72
N ARG A 569 39.28 9.75 -16.66
CA ARG A 569 38.71 10.42 -17.83
C ARG A 569 37.39 9.76 -18.20
N VAL A 570 36.50 10.50 -18.86
CA VAL A 570 35.28 9.92 -19.43
C VAL A 570 35.62 9.17 -20.71
N SER A 571 36.09 9.87 -21.74
CA SER A 571 36.38 9.28 -23.05
C SER A 571 37.78 8.66 -23.13
N ALA A 572 38.01 7.82 -24.14
CA ALA A 572 39.32 7.25 -24.43
C ALA A 572 40.37 8.36 -24.66
N PRO A 573 41.63 8.16 -24.21
CA PRO A 573 42.68 9.15 -24.34
C PRO A 573 43.09 9.32 -25.82
N SER A 574 43.40 10.55 -26.23
CA SER A 574 43.98 10.79 -27.56
C SER A 574 45.42 10.26 -27.63
N PRO A 575 45.93 9.92 -28.83
CA PRO A 575 47.32 9.50 -29.02
C PRO A 575 48.34 10.45 -28.38
N ASP A 576 48.11 11.76 -28.48
CA ASP A 576 48.97 12.80 -27.88
C ASP A 576 48.90 12.85 -26.36
N LEU A 577 47.76 12.46 -25.76
CA LEU A 577 47.66 12.33 -24.32
C LEU A 577 48.38 11.08 -23.84
N VAL A 578 48.22 9.95 -24.55
CA VAL A 578 48.88 8.69 -24.20
C VAL A 578 50.40 8.84 -24.16
N SER A 579 51.00 9.58 -25.09
CA SER A 579 52.46 9.82 -25.12
C SER A 579 52.99 10.65 -23.94
N ARG A 580 52.11 11.39 -23.25
CA ARG A 580 52.44 12.22 -22.08
C ARG A 580 52.26 11.50 -20.75
N ILE A 581 51.62 10.34 -20.72
CA ILE A 581 51.40 9.58 -19.47
C ILE A 581 52.69 8.80 -19.14
N PRO A 582 53.32 9.05 -17.97
CA PRO A 582 54.49 8.29 -17.55
C PRO A 582 54.19 6.79 -17.35
N ARG A 583 55.25 5.98 -17.33
CA ARG A 583 55.16 4.56 -16.91
C ARG A 583 54.54 4.43 -15.51
N ASP A 584 53.92 3.28 -15.26
CA ASP A 584 53.38 2.87 -13.96
C ASP A 584 52.16 3.67 -13.47
N LYS A 585 51.54 4.49 -14.33
CA LYS A 585 50.26 5.15 -14.05
C LYS A 585 49.08 4.20 -14.31
N VAL A 586 47.97 4.45 -13.62
CA VAL A 586 46.69 3.77 -13.86
C VAL A 586 45.73 4.72 -14.56
N LEU A 587 45.16 4.33 -15.69
CA LEU A 587 44.13 5.09 -16.40
C LEU A 587 42.77 4.38 -16.29
N ILE A 588 41.74 5.11 -15.91
CA ILE A 588 40.34 4.63 -15.87
C ILE A 588 39.50 5.52 -16.78
N SER A 589 38.94 4.93 -17.85
CA SER A 589 38.06 5.63 -18.79
C SER A 589 37.22 4.65 -19.61
N TYR A 590 36.32 5.17 -20.45
CA TYR A 590 35.86 4.40 -21.60
C TYR A 590 37.04 4.12 -22.54
N LEU A 591 37.17 2.89 -23.02
CA LEU A 591 38.23 2.49 -23.95
C LEU A 591 37.68 1.83 -25.22
N PHE A 592 36.53 1.16 -25.16
CA PHE A 592 35.97 0.34 -26.24
C PHE A 592 37.02 -0.60 -26.86
N PRO A 593 37.59 -1.52 -26.07
CA PRO A 593 38.70 -2.37 -26.51
C PRO A 593 38.47 -3.12 -27.82
N SER A 594 37.23 -3.58 -28.07
CA SER A 594 36.86 -4.31 -29.30
C SER A 594 37.04 -3.49 -30.58
N ILE A 595 37.00 -2.16 -30.49
CA ILE A 595 37.10 -1.23 -31.63
C ILE A 595 38.47 -0.53 -31.64
N ASN A 596 39.02 -0.22 -30.46
CA ASN A 596 40.18 0.66 -30.30
C ASN A 596 41.48 -0.08 -29.95
N GLN A 597 41.79 -1.20 -30.62
CA GLN A 597 43.00 -2.00 -30.35
C GLN A 597 44.30 -1.19 -30.44
N GLN A 598 44.40 -0.28 -31.42
CA GLN A 598 45.59 0.58 -31.58
C GLN A 598 45.85 1.47 -30.36
N ALA A 599 44.80 1.96 -29.69
CA ALA A 599 44.95 2.77 -28.49
C ALA A 599 45.44 1.94 -27.30
N LEU A 600 44.98 0.69 -27.17
CA LEU A 600 45.48 -0.24 -26.15
C LEU A 600 46.95 -0.58 -26.34
N ASP A 601 47.38 -0.81 -27.58
CA ASP A 601 48.78 -1.09 -27.89
C ASP A 601 49.69 0.11 -27.59
N MET A 602 49.21 1.34 -27.80
CA MET A 602 49.94 2.54 -27.41
C MET A 602 50.06 2.67 -25.89
N LEU A 603 48.98 2.44 -25.15
CA LEU A 603 48.99 2.42 -23.67
C LEU A 603 49.94 1.34 -23.13
N ALA A 604 49.94 0.16 -23.76
CA ALA A 604 50.85 -0.94 -23.42
C ALA A 604 52.33 -0.56 -23.65
N ARG A 605 52.66 0.04 -24.80
CA ARG A 605 54.03 0.52 -25.09
C ARG A 605 54.51 1.57 -24.09
N GLN A 606 53.61 2.42 -23.61
CA GLN A 606 53.90 3.43 -22.59
C GLN A 606 53.99 2.85 -21.17
N GLY A 607 53.68 1.56 -20.97
CA GLY A 607 53.71 0.94 -19.64
C GLY A 607 52.60 1.42 -18.71
N VAL A 608 51.48 1.89 -19.26
CA VAL A 608 50.31 2.35 -18.49
C VAL A 608 49.39 1.15 -18.22
N THR A 609 48.85 1.06 -17.01
CA THR A 609 47.77 0.10 -16.70
C THR A 609 46.43 0.76 -16.98
N ALA A 610 45.57 0.15 -17.79
CA ALA A 610 44.33 0.77 -18.25
C ALA A 610 43.11 -0.10 -17.92
N LEU A 611 42.12 0.50 -17.25
CA LEU A 611 40.83 -0.11 -16.92
C LEU A 611 39.73 0.48 -17.81
N ALA A 612 39.05 -0.39 -18.56
CA ALA A 612 37.93 -0.07 -19.45
C ALA A 612 36.61 -0.14 -18.68
N VAL A 613 36.01 1.00 -18.34
CA VAL A 613 34.73 1.03 -17.60
C VAL A 613 33.53 0.55 -18.44
N ASP A 614 33.71 0.43 -19.75
CA ASP A 614 32.76 -0.23 -20.64
C ASP A 614 32.81 -1.76 -20.59
N GLU A 615 33.85 -2.38 -20.03
CA GLU A 615 34.00 -3.84 -19.96
C GLU A 615 33.65 -4.42 -18.58
N VAL A 616 32.87 -3.68 -17.78
CA VAL A 616 32.36 -4.16 -16.49
C VAL A 616 31.63 -5.50 -16.69
N PRO A 617 32.05 -6.60 -16.03
CA PRO A 617 31.38 -7.89 -16.17
C PRO A 617 29.96 -7.85 -15.61
N ARG A 618 29.01 -8.53 -16.27
CA ARG A 618 27.62 -8.64 -15.81
C ARG A 618 27.46 -9.69 -14.70
N VAL A 619 28.01 -9.39 -13.54
CA VAL A 619 27.84 -10.19 -12.31
C VAL A 619 27.22 -9.34 -11.20
N THR A 620 26.45 -9.94 -10.30
CA THR A 620 25.68 -9.22 -9.27
C THR A 620 26.53 -8.24 -8.46
N ARG A 621 27.77 -8.63 -8.11
CA ARG A 621 28.72 -7.77 -7.36
C ARG A 621 29.13 -6.51 -8.13
N ALA A 622 29.18 -6.57 -9.46
CA ALA A 622 29.70 -5.52 -10.32
C ALA A 622 28.62 -4.52 -10.79
N GLN A 623 27.35 -4.75 -10.47
CA GLN A 623 26.24 -3.87 -10.89
C GLN A 623 26.44 -2.41 -10.45
N LYS A 624 27.00 -2.17 -9.26
CA LYS A 624 27.32 -0.82 -8.74
C LYS A 624 28.43 -0.10 -9.53
N LEU A 625 29.18 -0.84 -10.37
CA LEU A 625 30.26 -0.36 -11.22
C LEU A 625 29.82 -0.16 -12.67
N ASP A 626 28.64 -0.66 -13.05
CA ASP A 626 28.17 -0.68 -14.43
C ASP A 626 27.72 0.71 -14.90
N VAL A 627 28.66 1.43 -15.51
CA VAL A 627 28.43 2.75 -16.09
C VAL A 627 27.46 2.69 -17.27
N LYS A 628 27.48 1.60 -18.08
CA LYS A 628 26.59 1.46 -19.24
C LYS A 628 25.14 1.43 -18.80
N SER A 629 24.83 0.64 -17.77
CA SER A 629 23.47 0.58 -17.22
C SER A 629 23.03 1.93 -16.63
N ALA A 630 23.91 2.63 -15.90
CA ALA A 630 23.61 3.95 -15.35
C ALA A 630 23.29 4.99 -16.45
N MET A 631 24.11 5.04 -17.52
CA MET A 631 23.88 5.93 -18.65
C MET A 631 22.62 5.55 -19.42
N GLN A 632 22.37 4.25 -19.67
CA GLN A 632 21.15 3.79 -20.34
C GLN A 632 19.88 4.15 -19.58
N GLY A 633 19.87 4.04 -18.25
CA GLY A 633 18.77 4.55 -17.45
C GLY A 633 18.54 6.04 -17.72
N LEU A 634 19.59 6.84 -17.62
CA LEU A 634 19.49 8.28 -17.87
C LEU A 634 19.03 8.62 -19.31
N GLN A 635 19.46 7.85 -20.31
CA GLN A 635 18.99 7.95 -21.69
C GLN A 635 17.49 7.70 -21.80
N GLY A 636 16.99 6.63 -21.18
CA GLY A 636 15.57 6.28 -21.16
C GLY A 636 14.71 7.39 -20.55
N TYR A 637 15.15 7.96 -19.43
CA TYR A 637 14.51 9.12 -18.82
C TYR A 637 14.51 10.33 -19.77
N ARG A 638 15.68 10.70 -20.34
CA ARG A 638 15.79 11.88 -21.21
C ARG A 638 14.96 11.74 -22.48
N ALA A 639 14.90 10.54 -23.05
CA ALA A 639 14.10 10.25 -24.24
C ALA A 639 12.64 10.66 -24.05
N VAL A 640 12.06 10.34 -22.89
CA VAL A 640 10.69 10.69 -22.55
C VAL A 640 10.50 12.20 -22.41
N ILE A 641 11.44 12.89 -21.74
CA ILE A 641 11.40 14.35 -21.59
C ILE A 641 11.48 15.06 -22.95
N GLU A 642 12.40 14.63 -23.82
CA GLU A 642 12.53 15.18 -25.18
C GLU A 642 11.30 14.88 -26.03
N ALA A 643 10.73 13.68 -25.90
CA ALA A 643 9.51 13.32 -26.59
C ALA A 643 8.34 14.24 -26.21
N PHE A 644 8.09 14.43 -24.90
CA PHE A 644 7.00 15.29 -24.44
C PHE A 644 7.26 16.78 -24.64
N ASN A 645 8.52 17.21 -24.70
CA ASN A 645 8.86 18.58 -25.09
C ASN A 645 8.54 18.86 -26.56
N ALA A 646 8.71 17.86 -27.44
CA ALA A 646 8.38 17.99 -28.86
C ALA A 646 6.90 17.66 -29.18
N LEU A 647 6.18 16.99 -28.29
CA LEU A 647 4.81 16.55 -28.50
C LEU A 647 3.81 17.70 -28.18
N PRO A 648 2.96 18.12 -29.13
CA PRO A 648 1.94 19.14 -28.89
C PRO A 648 0.69 18.55 -28.20
N LYS A 649 0.88 17.73 -27.16
CA LYS A 649 -0.20 17.04 -26.42
C LYS A 649 0.22 16.81 -24.96
N LEU A 650 -0.75 16.91 -24.04
CA LEU A 650 -0.53 16.56 -22.63
C LEU A 650 -0.19 15.07 -22.46
N SER A 651 0.77 14.78 -21.57
CA SER A 651 1.12 13.39 -21.23
C SER A 651 -0.04 12.66 -20.53
N LYS A 652 -0.70 13.33 -19.57
CA LYS A 652 -1.78 12.78 -18.75
C LYS A 652 -3.17 13.16 -19.22
N ALA A 653 -4.14 12.30 -18.91
CA ALA A 653 -5.54 12.64 -19.07
C ALA A 653 -5.92 13.79 -18.12
N SER A 654 -6.76 14.70 -18.60
CA SER A 654 -7.24 15.84 -17.82
C SER A 654 -8.70 16.11 -18.13
N ILE A 655 -9.45 16.57 -17.13
CA ILE A 655 -10.83 17.04 -17.28
C ILE A 655 -10.81 18.51 -16.88
N SER A 656 -11.24 19.38 -17.81
CA SER A 656 -11.41 20.80 -17.56
C SER A 656 -12.82 21.25 -17.91
N ALA A 657 -13.13 22.52 -17.67
CA ALA A 657 -14.40 23.12 -18.11
C ALA A 657 -14.62 23.03 -19.63
N ALA A 658 -13.54 22.93 -20.41
CA ALA A 658 -13.59 22.78 -21.87
C ALA A 658 -13.78 21.31 -22.34
N GLY A 659 -13.83 20.34 -21.42
CA GLY A 659 -14.03 18.92 -21.71
C GLY A 659 -12.89 18.01 -21.28
N ARG A 660 -12.93 16.76 -21.75
CA ARG A 660 -11.96 15.72 -21.43
C ARG A 660 -10.87 15.64 -22.49
N VAL A 661 -9.61 15.67 -22.06
CA VAL A 661 -8.43 15.40 -22.90
C VAL A 661 -7.88 14.02 -22.55
N GLU A 662 -7.62 13.20 -23.56
CA GLU A 662 -7.02 11.88 -23.37
C GLU A 662 -5.51 11.97 -23.11
N ALA A 663 -5.00 11.02 -22.32
CA ALA A 663 -3.57 10.85 -22.12
C ALA A 663 -2.85 10.55 -23.45
N ALA A 664 -1.56 10.89 -23.51
CA ALA A 664 -0.69 10.47 -24.60
C ALA A 664 -0.47 8.95 -24.56
N LYS A 665 -0.34 8.34 -25.74
CA LYS A 665 -0.01 6.92 -25.89
C LYS A 665 1.45 6.77 -26.32
N VAL A 666 2.25 6.10 -25.50
CA VAL A 666 3.69 5.91 -25.69
C VAL A 666 3.97 4.44 -25.99
N PHE A 667 4.69 4.14 -27.06
CA PHE A 667 5.14 2.78 -27.39
C PHE A 667 6.66 2.68 -27.32
N VAL A 668 7.16 1.76 -26.51
CA VAL A 668 8.59 1.54 -26.31
C VAL A 668 9.00 0.20 -26.93
N ILE A 669 9.98 0.26 -27.84
CA ILE A 669 10.51 -0.89 -28.57
C ILE A 669 11.91 -1.21 -28.03
N GLY A 670 12.02 -2.37 -27.37
CA GLY A 670 13.16 -2.80 -26.56
C GLY A 670 12.91 -2.49 -25.08
N ALA A 671 12.94 -3.53 -24.23
CA ALA A 671 12.80 -3.48 -22.78
C ALA A 671 14.15 -3.80 -22.10
N GLY A 672 15.22 -3.17 -22.56
CA GLY A 672 16.48 -3.08 -21.81
C GLY A 672 16.41 -2.01 -20.72
N VAL A 673 17.54 -1.67 -20.09
CA VAL A 673 17.59 -0.65 -19.01
C VAL A 673 17.00 0.69 -19.46
N ALA A 674 17.38 1.18 -20.65
CA ALA A 674 16.83 2.41 -21.21
C ALA A 674 15.33 2.31 -21.51
N GLY A 675 14.88 1.16 -22.04
CA GLY A 675 13.49 0.91 -22.36
C GLY A 675 12.59 0.88 -21.13
N LEU A 676 12.98 0.13 -20.10
CA LEU A 676 12.25 0.04 -18.83
C LEU A 676 12.20 1.40 -18.11
N GLN A 677 13.32 2.15 -18.12
CA GLN A 677 13.33 3.49 -17.56
C GLN A 677 12.41 4.44 -18.35
N ALA A 678 12.37 4.35 -19.68
CA ALA A 678 11.45 5.12 -20.50
C ALA A 678 9.98 4.75 -20.20
N ILE A 679 9.68 3.47 -19.99
CA ILE A 679 8.34 3.00 -19.62
C ILE A 679 7.92 3.59 -18.26
N SER A 680 8.76 3.42 -17.24
CA SER A 680 8.51 3.93 -15.89
C SER A 680 8.33 5.44 -15.88
N THR A 681 9.18 6.18 -16.61
CA THR A 681 9.12 7.64 -16.69
C THR A 681 7.84 8.11 -17.39
N ALA A 682 7.49 7.51 -18.53
CA ALA A 682 6.27 7.87 -19.26
C ALA A 682 4.99 7.54 -18.48
N HIS A 683 4.97 6.40 -17.77
CA HIS A 683 3.87 6.01 -16.89
C HIS A 683 3.73 6.99 -15.71
N GLY A 684 4.84 7.37 -15.08
CA GLY A 684 4.87 8.38 -14.01
C GLY A 684 4.36 9.76 -14.45
N LEU A 685 4.54 10.12 -15.72
CA LEU A 685 3.94 11.33 -16.32
C LEU A 685 2.45 11.19 -16.66
N GLY A 686 1.83 10.05 -16.36
CA GLY A 686 0.41 9.76 -16.57
C GLY A 686 0.03 9.34 -17.99
N ALA A 687 1.01 8.96 -18.82
CA ALA A 687 0.78 8.46 -20.17
C ALA A 687 0.34 6.99 -20.17
N GLN A 688 -0.34 6.58 -21.24
CA GLN A 688 -0.62 5.16 -21.48
C GLN A 688 0.57 4.54 -22.20
N VAL A 689 1.26 3.63 -21.54
CA VAL A 689 2.52 3.07 -22.05
C VAL A 689 2.36 1.64 -22.51
N PHE A 690 2.92 1.33 -23.67
CA PHE A 690 2.99 0.01 -24.27
C PHE A 690 4.46 -0.36 -24.49
N GLY A 691 4.84 -1.61 -24.22
CA GLY A 691 6.22 -2.08 -24.37
C GLY A 691 6.31 -3.33 -25.23
N HIS A 692 7.37 -3.47 -26.02
CA HIS A 692 7.67 -4.70 -26.77
C HIS A 692 9.15 -5.03 -26.66
N ASP A 693 9.46 -6.31 -26.47
CA ASP A 693 10.82 -6.87 -26.57
C ASP A 693 10.72 -8.27 -27.21
N VAL A 694 11.82 -8.74 -27.78
CA VAL A 694 11.91 -10.10 -28.36
C VAL A 694 12.08 -11.17 -27.28
N ARG A 695 12.49 -10.78 -26.07
CA ARG A 695 12.61 -11.66 -24.91
C ARG A 695 11.26 -11.78 -24.22
N SER A 696 10.81 -13.02 -23.97
CA SER A 696 9.55 -13.27 -23.25
C SER A 696 9.65 -12.88 -21.77
N ALA A 697 10.83 -13.03 -21.17
CA ALA A 697 11.11 -12.71 -19.77
C ALA A 697 10.84 -11.24 -19.40
N THR A 698 10.97 -10.32 -20.36
CA THR A 698 10.78 -8.88 -20.09
C THR A 698 9.30 -8.49 -19.99
N ARG A 699 8.34 -9.40 -20.22
CA ARG A 699 6.91 -9.10 -20.05
C ARG A 699 6.62 -8.65 -18.62
N GLU A 700 7.06 -9.44 -17.65
CA GLU A 700 6.84 -9.15 -16.22
C GLU A 700 7.53 -7.83 -15.83
N GLU A 701 8.72 -7.57 -16.36
CA GLU A 701 9.44 -6.31 -16.13
C GLU A 701 8.66 -5.10 -16.66
N VAL A 702 8.16 -5.17 -17.91
CA VAL A 702 7.35 -4.11 -18.53
C VAL A 702 6.07 -3.84 -17.73
N GLU A 703 5.38 -4.89 -17.28
CA GLU A 703 4.15 -4.79 -16.51
C GLU A 703 4.41 -4.23 -15.09
N SER A 704 5.51 -4.63 -14.46
CA SER A 704 5.94 -4.09 -13.16
C SER A 704 6.25 -2.59 -13.20
N CYS A 705 6.72 -2.08 -14.34
CA CYS A 705 6.97 -0.66 -14.58
C CYS A 705 5.69 0.13 -14.97
N GLY A 706 4.52 -0.51 -15.03
CA GLY A 706 3.24 0.13 -15.37
C GLY A 706 2.93 0.21 -16.87
N GLY A 707 3.71 -0.48 -17.71
CA GLY A 707 3.46 -0.60 -19.15
C GLY A 707 2.60 -1.83 -19.50
N LYS A 708 1.99 -1.82 -20.69
CA LYS A 708 1.30 -3.01 -21.26
C LYS A 708 2.20 -3.70 -22.27
N PHE A 709 2.54 -4.96 -22.04
CA PHE A 709 3.39 -5.72 -22.97
C PHE A 709 2.63 -6.13 -24.24
N ILE A 710 3.18 -5.81 -25.41
CA ILE A 710 2.68 -6.23 -26.72
C ILE A 710 3.57 -7.37 -27.22
N GLY A 711 3.08 -8.61 -27.14
CA GLY A 711 3.78 -9.81 -27.58
C GLY A 711 3.32 -10.35 -28.93
N LEU A 712 4.18 -11.15 -29.57
CA LEU A 712 3.83 -11.93 -30.77
C LEU A 712 3.34 -13.33 -30.36
N ARG A 713 2.30 -13.84 -31.03
CA ARG A 713 1.74 -15.19 -30.80
C ARG A 713 2.54 -16.28 -31.52
N MET A 714 3.87 -16.24 -31.46
CA MET A 714 4.75 -17.22 -32.11
C MET A 714 5.72 -17.79 -31.07
N GLY A 715 5.80 -19.12 -30.96
CA GLY A 715 6.56 -19.84 -29.92
C GLY A 715 8.09 -19.88 -30.09
N GLU A 716 8.68 -18.95 -30.84
CA GLU A 716 10.14 -18.86 -30.98
C GLU A 716 10.73 -17.96 -29.87
N GLU A 717 11.57 -18.52 -29.00
CA GLU A 717 12.25 -17.76 -27.95
C GLU A 717 13.37 -16.89 -28.53
N GLY A 718 13.41 -15.60 -28.21
CA GLY A 718 14.38 -14.64 -28.76
C GLY A 718 15.69 -14.45 -27.98
N GLU A 719 16.06 -15.41 -27.12
CA GLU A 719 17.17 -15.26 -26.16
C GLU A 719 18.41 -16.10 -26.53
N VAL A 720 19.60 -15.54 -26.34
CA VAL A 720 20.90 -16.24 -26.39
C VAL A 720 21.32 -16.64 -24.96
N LEU A 721 22.20 -17.65 -24.83
CA LEU A 721 22.98 -17.88 -23.60
C LEU A 721 23.61 -16.56 -23.13
N GLY A 722 23.13 -16.00 -22.01
CA GLY A 722 23.58 -14.70 -21.49
C GLY A 722 22.49 -13.65 -21.24
N GLY A 723 21.21 -13.89 -21.55
CA GLY A 723 20.14 -12.91 -21.36
C GLY A 723 20.01 -11.85 -22.46
N TYR A 724 20.80 -11.98 -23.53
CA TYR A 724 20.82 -11.06 -24.68
C TYR A 724 19.84 -11.50 -25.77
N ALA A 725 19.31 -10.52 -26.50
CA ALA A 725 18.47 -10.75 -27.66
C ALA A 725 19.27 -11.40 -28.82
N ARG A 726 18.65 -12.35 -29.51
CA ARG A 726 19.16 -12.96 -30.75
C ARG A 726 18.43 -12.41 -31.98
N GLU A 727 19.08 -12.49 -33.13
CA GLU A 727 18.42 -12.18 -34.40
C GLU A 727 17.41 -13.28 -34.73
N MET A 728 16.17 -12.86 -35.03
CA MET A 728 15.04 -13.76 -35.24
C MET A 728 14.89 -14.09 -36.73
N GLY A 729 14.30 -15.24 -37.06
CA GLY A 729 14.10 -15.66 -38.44
C GLY A 729 13.13 -14.77 -39.22
N ASP A 730 13.13 -14.87 -40.54
CA ASP A 730 12.35 -13.98 -41.44
C ASP A 730 10.85 -13.95 -41.13
N ALA A 731 10.29 -15.09 -40.69
CA ALA A 731 8.88 -15.18 -40.32
C ALA A 731 8.56 -14.33 -39.08
N TYR A 732 9.41 -14.38 -38.06
CA TYR A 732 9.28 -13.56 -36.87
C TYR A 732 9.48 -12.08 -37.19
N GLN A 733 10.48 -11.74 -38.00
CA GLN A 733 10.72 -10.34 -38.41
C GLN A 733 9.52 -9.75 -39.16
N ARG A 734 8.87 -10.54 -40.04
CA ARG A 734 7.63 -10.13 -40.72
C ARG A 734 6.49 -9.89 -39.73
N ALA A 735 6.26 -10.81 -38.80
CA ALA A 735 5.21 -10.67 -37.79
C ALA A 735 5.47 -9.49 -36.83
N GLN A 736 6.72 -9.29 -36.44
CA GLN A 736 7.14 -8.15 -35.63
C GLN A 736 6.89 -6.82 -36.36
N ARG A 737 7.27 -6.75 -37.63
CA ARG A 737 7.06 -5.56 -38.47
C ARG A 737 5.57 -5.23 -38.61
N GLU A 738 4.72 -6.24 -38.82
CA GLU A 738 3.27 -6.06 -38.90
C GLU A 738 2.65 -5.58 -37.57
N MET A 739 3.08 -6.16 -36.45
CA MET A 739 2.65 -5.73 -35.11
C MET A 739 3.05 -4.27 -34.86
N ILE A 740 4.32 -3.92 -35.10
CA ILE A 740 4.80 -2.54 -34.92
C ILE A 740 4.00 -1.59 -35.80
N ALA A 741 3.81 -1.91 -37.09
CA ALA A 741 3.04 -1.09 -38.02
C ALA A 741 1.59 -0.86 -37.56
N ASN A 742 0.96 -1.84 -36.93
CA ASN A 742 -0.40 -1.71 -36.42
C ASN A 742 -0.47 -0.93 -35.10
N THR A 743 0.53 -1.06 -34.24
CA THR A 743 0.58 -0.36 -32.95
C THR A 743 0.87 1.13 -33.12
N ILE A 744 1.90 1.50 -33.89
CA ILE A 744 2.37 2.89 -33.98
C ILE A 744 1.32 3.86 -34.51
N LYS A 745 0.38 3.41 -35.35
CA LYS A 745 -0.75 4.20 -35.89
C LYS A 745 -1.60 4.83 -34.78
N HIS A 746 -1.64 4.19 -33.61
CA HIS A 746 -2.47 4.60 -32.48
C HIS A 746 -1.67 5.31 -31.38
N CYS A 747 -0.35 5.41 -31.53
CA CYS A 747 0.55 6.02 -30.56
C CYS A 747 0.86 7.47 -30.93
N ASP A 748 1.09 8.30 -29.91
CA ASP A 748 1.50 9.69 -30.08
C ASP A 748 3.03 9.82 -29.92
N VAL A 749 3.66 8.90 -29.18
CA VAL A 749 5.12 8.81 -29.01
C VAL A 749 5.61 7.38 -29.25
N VAL A 750 6.74 7.21 -29.94
CA VAL A 750 7.46 5.93 -30.06
C VAL A 750 8.91 6.10 -29.61
N ILE A 751 9.42 5.22 -28.75
CA ILE A 751 10.81 5.24 -28.29
C ILE A 751 11.48 3.91 -28.68
N CYS A 752 12.55 3.97 -29.46
CA CYS A 752 13.28 2.80 -29.91
C CYS A 752 14.62 2.67 -29.19
N THR A 753 14.88 1.49 -28.64
CA THR A 753 16.10 1.17 -27.86
C THR A 753 16.75 -0.14 -28.31
N ALA A 754 16.31 -0.70 -29.45
CA ALA A 754 16.74 -2.02 -29.88
C ALA A 754 18.16 -1.98 -30.43
N ALA A 755 19.09 -2.62 -29.70
CA ALA A 755 20.48 -2.77 -30.09
C ALA A 755 20.94 -4.21 -29.86
N ILE A 756 21.70 -4.76 -30.82
CA ILE A 756 22.34 -6.07 -30.71
C ILE A 756 23.84 -5.85 -30.65
N HIS A 757 24.50 -6.43 -29.64
CA HIS A 757 25.92 -6.21 -29.41
C HIS A 757 26.77 -6.70 -30.60
N GLY A 758 27.69 -5.86 -31.08
CA GLY A 758 28.59 -6.17 -32.20
C GLY A 758 27.94 -6.21 -33.58
N ARG A 759 26.67 -5.81 -33.72
CA ARG A 759 25.92 -5.80 -35.00
C ARG A 759 25.24 -4.46 -35.25
N PRO A 760 24.91 -4.13 -36.52
CA PRO A 760 24.07 -2.98 -36.84
C PRO A 760 22.71 -3.06 -36.13
N SER A 761 22.18 -1.92 -35.68
CA SER A 761 20.82 -1.85 -35.13
C SER A 761 19.77 -2.23 -36.17
N PRO A 762 18.76 -3.05 -35.82
CA PRO A 762 17.73 -3.46 -36.76
C PRO A 762 16.85 -2.27 -37.16
N LYS A 763 16.54 -2.15 -38.47
CA LYS A 763 15.59 -1.16 -39.00
C LYS A 763 14.16 -1.65 -38.77
N LEU A 764 13.56 -1.19 -37.66
CA LEU A 764 12.25 -1.62 -37.19
C LEU A 764 11.12 -0.71 -37.69
N ILE A 765 11.40 0.58 -37.90
CA ILE A 765 10.40 1.56 -38.33
C ILE A 765 10.78 2.10 -39.70
N SER A 766 9.91 1.85 -40.69
CA SER A 766 10.07 2.36 -42.06
C SER A 766 9.50 3.77 -42.25
N ARG A 767 9.84 4.41 -43.37
CA ARG A 767 9.23 5.71 -43.71
C ARG A 767 7.71 5.64 -43.88
N ASP A 768 7.20 4.56 -44.46
CA ASP A 768 5.74 4.36 -44.62
C ASP A 768 5.03 4.12 -43.28
N MET A 769 5.72 3.51 -42.33
CA MET A 769 5.24 3.39 -40.95
C MET A 769 5.11 4.76 -40.28
N LEU A 770 6.10 5.65 -40.44
CA LEU A 770 6.01 7.03 -39.92
C LEU A 770 4.83 7.79 -40.51
N ARG A 771 4.60 7.68 -41.82
CA ARG A 771 3.45 8.30 -42.51
C ARG A 771 2.09 7.87 -41.97
N SER A 772 2.01 6.67 -41.39
CA SER A 772 0.77 6.14 -40.81
C SER A 772 0.46 6.66 -39.40
N MET A 773 1.43 7.32 -38.76
CA MET A 773 1.22 7.96 -37.47
C MET A 773 0.45 9.28 -37.60
N LYS A 774 -0.09 9.77 -36.50
CA LYS A 774 -0.80 11.06 -36.49
C LYS A 774 0.20 12.21 -36.69
N PRO A 775 -0.14 13.25 -37.47
CA PRO A 775 0.65 14.48 -37.50
C PRO A 775 0.86 15.05 -36.09
N GLY A 776 2.08 15.50 -35.81
CA GLY A 776 2.52 15.96 -34.49
C GLY A 776 3.05 14.86 -33.56
N SER A 777 3.00 13.59 -33.97
CA SER A 777 3.61 12.49 -33.18
C SER A 777 5.14 12.62 -33.14
N VAL A 778 5.75 11.98 -32.14
CA VAL A 778 7.20 12.03 -31.92
C VAL A 778 7.80 10.63 -31.88
N VAL A 779 8.92 10.43 -32.56
CA VAL A 779 9.72 9.20 -32.50
C VAL A 779 11.10 9.54 -31.96
N VAL A 780 11.55 8.86 -30.91
CA VAL A 780 12.90 9.01 -30.35
C VAL A 780 13.67 7.73 -30.58
N ASP A 781 14.78 7.82 -31.30
CA ASP A 781 15.64 6.69 -31.62
C ASP A 781 16.93 6.77 -30.81
N LEU A 782 17.06 5.92 -29.78
CA LEU A 782 18.26 5.87 -28.94
C LEU A 782 19.38 5.03 -29.58
N ALA A 783 19.06 4.23 -30.60
CA ALA A 783 20.05 3.39 -31.26
C ALA A 783 20.94 4.18 -32.23
N THR A 784 20.74 5.49 -32.40
CA THR A 784 21.60 6.37 -33.21
C THR A 784 22.98 6.62 -32.60
N GLU A 785 23.16 6.32 -31.30
CA GLU A 785 24.44 6.49 -30.60
C GLU A 785 25.59 5.71 -31.25
N PHE A 786 25.29 4.50 -31.73
CA PHE A 786 26.27 3.61 -32.37
C PHE A 786 26.45 3.89 -33.86
N GLY A 787 25.86 4.95 -34.39
CA GLY A 787 25.76 5.14 -35.83
C GLY A 787 26.96 5.80 -36.49
N ASP A 788 27.53 5.13 -37.49
CA ASP A 788 28.46 5.71 -38.46
C ASP A 788 27.72 6.08 -39.76
N VAL A 789 27.81 7.35 -40.12
CA VAL A 789 27.13 7.98 -41.27
C VAL A 789 27.54 7.36 -42.60
N ARG A 790 28.75 6.81 -42.69
CA ARG A 790 29.30 6.28 -43.95
C ARG A 790 28.94 4.81 -44.20
N SER A 791 28.55 4.07 -43.16
CA SER A 791 28.31 2.63 -43.22
C SER A 791 26.86 2.21 -42.98
N GLY A 792 25.96 3.15 -42.64
CA GLY A 792 24.55 2.84 -42.32
C GLY A 792 24.38 2.09 -41.00
N TRP A 793 25.42 2.07 -40.17
CA TRP A 793 25.41 1.48 -38.83
C TRP A 793 24.54 2.35 -37.91
N GLY A 794 23.80 1.73 -36.98
CA GLY A 794 22.98 2.43 -35.97
C GLY A 794 21.59 2.91 -36.43
N GLY A 795 20.73 3.22 -35.45
CA GLY A 795 19.36 3.73 -35.60
C GLY A 795 18.33 2.65 -35.95
N ASN A 796 17.20 2.61 -35.22
CA ASN A 796 16.07 1.73 -35.49
C ASN A 796 15.08 2.28 -36.52
N VAL A 797 15.12 3.59 -36.82
CA VAL A 797 14.26 4.23 -37.83
C VAL A 797 15.06 4.45 -39.13
N GLU A 798 14.42 4.19 -40.28
CA GLU A 798 15.08 4.31 -41.60
C GLU A 798 15.61 5.73 -41.88
N VAL A 799 14.93 6.75 -41.38
CA VAL A 799 15.22 8.17 -41.62
C VAL A 799 15.81 8.86 -40.38
N SER A 800 16.37 8.11 -39.41
CA SER A 800 16.92 8.71 -38.20
C SER A 800 17.96 9.79 -38.53
N PRO A 801 17.79 11.03 -38.04
CA PRO A 801 18.75 12.09 -38.27
C PRO A 801 20.02 11.83 -37.48
N LYS A 802 21.14 12.38 -37.95
CA LYS A 802 22.41 12.31 -37.24
C LYS A 802 22.52 13.44 -36.25
N ASP A 803 22.39 13.11 -34.97
CA ASP A 803 22.61 14.04 -33.86
C ASP A 803 21.71 15.29 -33.90
N ASP A 804 20.50 15.11 -34.42
CA ASP A 804 19.56 16.20 -34.70
C ASP A 804 18.10 15.71 -34.55
N GLN A 805 17.15 16.55 -34.93
CA GLN A 805 15.75 16.20 -35.12
C GLN A 805 15.29 16.62 -36.52
N ILE A 806 14.45 15.80 -37.15
CA ILE A 806 13.85 16.12 -38.45
C ILE A 806 12.34 15.89 -38.39
N VAL A 807 11.60 16.58 -39.25
CA VAL A 807 10.17 16.33 -39.43
C VAL A 807 9.98 15.56 -40.74
N VAL A 808 9.38 14.38 -40.65
CA VAL A 808 9.08 13.52 -41.79
C VAL A 808 7.59 13.27 -41.82
N ASP A 809 6.91 13.74 -42.86
CA ASP A 809 5.48 13.51 -43.08
C ASP A 809 4.60 13.94 -41.86
N GLY A 810 5.01 15.01 -41.17
CA GLY A 810 4.33 15.55 -39.99
C GLY A 810 4.72 14.91 -38.65
N VAL A 811 5.62 13.93 -38.64
CA VAL A 811 6.15 13.28 -37.43
C VAL A 811 7.56 13.79 -37.13
N THR A 812 7.82 14.17 -35.88
CA THR A 812 9.16 14.59 -35.44
C THR A 812 9.98 13.36 -35.07
N VAL A 813 11.10 13.12 -35.77
CA VAL A 813 12.04 12.05 -35.47
C VAL A 813 13.28 12.65 -34.82
N ILE A 814 13.58 12.22 -33.59
CA ILE A 814 14.71 12.67 -32.78
C ILE A 814 15.76 11.57 -32.72
N GLY A 815 16.96 11.85 -33.24
CA GLY A 815 18.09 10.91 -33.30
C GLY A 815 19.35 11.56 -32.75
N ARG A 816 19.40 11.81 -31.44
CA ARG A 816 20.54 12.47 -30.79
C ARG A 816 21.56 11.46 -30.31
N ARG A 817 22.84 11.70 -30.56
CA ARG A 817 23.90 10.86 -30.00
C ARG A 817 24.07 11.20 -28.54
N ARG A 818 24.25 10.18 -27.69
CA ARG A 818 24.46 10.35 -26.25
C ARG A 818 23.45 11.31 -25.61
N ILE A 819 22.16 11.04 -25.78
CA ILE A 819 21.09 11.96 -25.37
C ILE A 819 21.16 12.34 -23.88
N GLU A 820 21.74 11.46 -23.04
CA GLU A 820 22.01 11.68 -21.63
C GLU A 820 22.94 12.87 -21.35
N THR A 821 23.79 13.25 -22.31
CA THR A 821 24.69 14.40 -22.20
C THR A 821 23.97 15.75 -22.20
N ARG A 822 22.67 15.77 -22.53
CA ARG A 822 21.82 16.96 -22.32
C ARG A 822 21.44 17.16 -20.85
N MET A 823 21.88 16.27 -19.97
CA MET A 823 21.84 16.41 -18.52
C MET A 823 23.26 16.18 -17.96
N PRO A 824 24.22 17.05 -18.33
CA PRO A 824 25.63 16.76 -18.13
C PRO A 824 26.02 16.70 -16.65
N ILE A 825 25.34 17.48 -15.79
CA ILE A 825 25.46 17.38 -14.32
C ILE A 825 25.10 15.97 -13.86
N GLN A 826 23.86 15.53 -14.09
CA GLN A 826 23.37 14.22 -13.62
C GLN A 826 24.17 13.06 -14.20
N ALA A 827 24.57 13.16 -15.47
CA ALA A 827 25.38 12.13 -16.13
C ALA A 827 26.79 12.04 -15.51
N SER A 828 27.43 13.19 -15.26
CA SER A 828 28.72 13.25 -14.56
C SER A 828 28.62 12.69 -13.14
N GLU A 829 27.54 12.96 -12.43
CA GLU A 829 27.33 12.46 -11.07
C GLU A 829 27.15 10.94 -11.01
N LEU A 830 26.35 10.36 -11.90
CA LEU A 830 26.19 8.90 -11.98
C LEU A 830 27.52 8.23 -12.34
N PHE A 831 28.23 8.79 -13.33
CA PHE A 831 29.57 8.33 -13.70
C PHE A 831 30.53 8.40 -12.50
N SER A 832 30.54 9.53 -11.78
CA SER A 832 31.34 9.74 -10.56
C SER A 832 31.05 8.69 -9.49
N MET A 833 29.78 8.32 -9.32
CA MET A 833 29.37 7.34 -8.34
C MET A 833 29.92 5.95 -8.68
N ASN A 834 29.84 5.54 -9.94
CA ASN A 834 30.43 4.28 -10.41
C ASN A 834 31.96 4.28 -10.24
N ILE A 835 32.63 5.38 -10.60
CA ILE A 835 34.09 5.52 -10.45
C ILE A 835 34.50 5.49 -8.98
N CYS A 836 33.79 6.17 -8.08
CA CYS A 836 34.07 6.12 -6.65
C CYS A 836 33.92 4.70 -6.09
N ASN A 837 32.89 3.97 -6.51
CA ASN A 837 32.69 2.58 -6.11
C ASN A 837 33.80 1.67 -6.65
N LEU A 838 34.30 1.92 -7.86
CA LEU A 838 35.43 1.19 -8.44
C LEU A 838 36.72 1.46 -7.64
N LEU A 839 37.01 2.73 -7.32
CA LEU A 839 38.18 3.10 -6.53
C LEU A 839 38.12 2.55 -5.10
N GLU A 840 36.92 2.44 -4.53
CA GLU A 840 36.68 1.78 -3.25
C GLU A 840 36.94 0.27 -3.33
N ASP A 841 36.45 -0.41 -4.38
CA ASP A 841 36.70 -1.84 -4.61
C ASP A 841 38.19 -2.15 -4.90
N LEU A 842 38.93 -1.18 -5.44
CA LEU A 842 40.38 -1.23 -5.61
C LEU A 842 41.15 -1.01 -4.29
N GLY A 843 40.46 -0.75 -3.16
CA GLY A 843 41.05 -0.63 -1.83
C GLY A 843 41.27 0.80 -1.34
N GLY A 844 40.74 1.81 -2.05
CA GLY A 844 40.93 3.23 -1.73
C GLY A 844 42.40 3.67 -1.82
N GLY A 845 42.70 4.90 -1.41
CA GLY A 845 44.07 5.44 -1.41
C GLY A 845 45.00 4.77 -0.39
N SER A 846 44.45 4.10 0.63
CA SER A 846 45.23 3.47 1.70
C SER A 846 45.78 2.09 1.35
N ASN A 847 45.06 1.30 0.56
CA ASN A 847 45.40 -0.07 0.20
C ASN A 847 45.12 -0.35 -1.29
N PHE A 848 45.43 0.62 -2.14
CA PHE A 848 45.15 0.52 -3.58
C PHE A 848 45.89 -0.66 -4.21
N ARG A 849 45.14 -1.63 -4.76
CA ARG A 849 45.73 -2.75 -5.51
C ARG A 849 44.86 -3.16 -6.70
N ILE A 850 45.51 -3.43 -7.82
CA ILE A 850 44.88 -4.07 -8.98
C ILE A 850 45.06 -5.58 -8.83
N ASN A 851 44.04 -6.25 -8.32
CA ASN A 851 44.04 -7.69 -8.09
C ASN A 851 43.58 -8.44 -9.34
N MET A 852 44.51 -9.02 -10.11
CA MET A 852 44.17 -9.82 -11.29
C MET A 852 43.49 -11.15 -10.96
N ASP A 853 43.51 -11.59 -9.70
CA ASP A 853 42.74 -12.75 -9.24
C ASP A 853 41.26 -12.43 -9.01
N ASP A 854 40.89 -11.15 -8.88
CA ASP A 854 39.49 -10.74 -8.78
C ASP A 854 38.88 -10.70 -10.18
N GLU A 855 37.89 -11.55 -10.44
CA GLU A 855 37.26 -11.66 -11.77
C GLU A 855 36.63 -10.36 -12.27
N VAL A 856 36.09 -9.53 -11.38
CA VAL A 856 35.48 -8.24 -11.75
C VAL A 856 36.57 -7.27 -12.19
N ILE A 857 37.63 -7.15 -11.38
CA ILE A 857 38.76 -6.27 -11.71
C ILE A 857 39.47 -6.78 -12.97
N ARG A 858 39.74 -8.08 -13.09
CA ARG A 858 40.34 -8.68 -14.28
C ARG A 858 39.56 -8.39 -15.55
N GLY A 859 38.21 -8.41 -15.49
CA GLY A 859 37.37 -8.08 -16.65
C GLY A 859 37.48 -6.61 -17.09
N LEU A 860 37.75 -5.70 -16.16
CA LEU A 860 37.95 -4.29 -16.42
C LEU A 860 39.34 -3.98 -17.00
N VAL A 861 40.38 -4.75 -16.66
CA VAL A 861 41.76 -4.45 -17.05
C VAL A 861 41.98 -4.78 -18.53
N ALA A 862 42.17 -3.75 -19.36
CA ALA A 862 42.47 -3.91 -20.77
C ALA A 862 43.99 -3.95 -21.04
N VAL A 863 44.77 -3.19 -20.28
CA VAL A 863 46.24 -3.15 -20.37
C VAL A 863 46.82 -3.32 -18.98
N TYR A 864 47.76 -4.24 -18.81
CA TYR A 864 48.43 -4.52 -17.54
C TYR A 864 49.92 -4.72 -17.74
N GLN A 865 50.75 -4.03 -16.94
CA GLN A 865 52.22 -4.18 -16.94
C GLN A 865 52.85 -4.13 -18.36
N GLY A 866 52.40 -3.18 -19.19
CA GLY A 866 52.92 -2.96 -20.53
C GLY A 866 52.48 -3.99 -21.60
N ARG A 867 51.44 -4.79 -21.31
CA ARG A 867 50.84 -5.73 -22.27
C ARG A 867 49.35 -5.43 -22.42
N ASN A 868 48.87 -5.50 -23.66
CA ASN A 868 47.44 -5.60 -23.95
C ASN A 868 46.98 -7.00 -23.48
N VAL A 869 46.14 -7.04 -22.45
CA VAL A 869 45.65 -8.27 -21.82
C VAL A 869 44.15 -8.48 -22.06
N TRP A 870 43.50 -7.53 -22.74
CA TRP A 870 42.09 -7.64 -23.07
C TRP A 870 41.85 -8.83 -23.98
N GLN A 871 40.82 -9.61 -23.65
CA GLN A 871 40.30 -10.65 -24.50
C GLN A 871 38.82 -10.39 -24.72
N PRO A 872 38.29 -10.66 -25.93
CA PRO A 872 36.86 -10.63 -26.15
C PRO A 872 36.19 -11.55 -25.13
N SER A 873 35.30 -11.00 -24.33
CA SER A 873 34.49 -11.77 -23.39
C SER A 873 33.81 -12.90 -24.16
N GLN A 874 34.23 -14.16 -23.96
CA GLN A 874 33.39 -15.28 -24.37
C GLN A 874 32.09 -15.14 -23.58
N PRO A 875 30.92 -15.43 -24.16
CA PRO A 875 29.69 -15.51 -23.38
C PRO A 875 29.88 -16.63 -22.37
N THR A 876 30.42 -16.29 -21.21
CA THR A 876 30.46 -17.17 -20.07
C THR A 876 29.00 -17.53 -19.87
N PRO A 877 28.62 -18.82 -19.82
CA PRO A 877 27.31 -19.14 -19.32
C PRO A 877 27.23 -18.39 -18.00
N VAL A 878 26.35 -17.39 -17.93
CA VAL A 878 25.78 -16.97 -16.65
C VAL A 878 25.53 -18.30 -15.99
N SER A 879 26.06 -18.51 -14.78
CA SER A 879 25.68 -19.68 -14.02
C SER A 879 24.17 -19.65 -14.06
N ARG A 880 23.61 -20.46 -14.97
CA ARG A 880 22.34 -21.07 -14.80
C ARG A 880 22.64 -21.72 -13.48
N THR A 881 22.13 -21.12 -12.40
CA THR A 881 21.34 -21.94 -11.50
C THR A 881 20.68 -22.92 -12.46
N PRO A 882 21.07 -24.21 -12.47
CA PRO A 882 20.41 -25.16 -13.35
C PRO A 882 18.91 -24.86 -13.22
N PRO A 883 18.05 -25.16 -14.20
CA PRO A 883 16.67 -25.38 -13.79
C PRO A 883 16.81 -26.39 -12.65
N ARG A 884 16.69 -25.92 -11.39
CA ARG A 884 16.60 -26.78 -10.23
C ARG A 884 15.43 -27.59 -10.69
N GLY A 885 15.65 -28.84 -11.10
CA GLY A 885 14.55 -29.71 -11.48
C GLY A 885 13.63 -29.60 -10.29
N GLN A 886 12.48 -28.94 -10.49
CA GLN A 886 11.84 -28.07 -9.49
C GLN A 886 12.01 -28.62 -8.08
N MET A 887 13.13 -28.27 -7.44
CA MET A 887 13.24 -28.36 -6.01
C MET A 887 12.77 -26.99 -5.57
N PRO A 888 11.67 -26.94 -4.80
CA PRO A 888 11.18 -25.70 -4.24
C PRO A 888 12.34 -24.92 -3.60
N PRO A 889 12.23 -23.60 -3.45
CA PRO A 889 13.15 -22.87 -2.57
C PRO A 889 13.26 -23.66 -1.26
N PRO A 890 14.41 -23.71 -0.57
CA PRO A 890 14.40 -24.14 0.82
C PRO A 890 13.35 -23.26 1.48
N SER A 891 12.23 -23.88 1.80
CA SER A 891 11.20 -23.29 2.61
C SER A 891 11.95 -22.68 3.77
N ALA A 892 11.80 -21.36 3.99
CA ALA A 892 11.77 -20.90 5.36
C ALA A 892 10.98 -21.98 6.11
N PRO A 893 11.55 -22.67 7.13
CA PRO A 893 10.84 -23.71 7.85
C PRO A 893 9.61 -23.00 8.43
N GLY A 894 8.50 -23.05 7.69
CA GLY A 894 7.71 -21.82 7.66
C GLY A 894 6.46 -21.80 6.81
N ALA A 895 6.65 -21.44 5.55
CA ALA A 895 5.53 -21.01 4.74
C ALA A 895 4.95 -22.23 4.00
N PRO A 896 3.70 -22.65 4.29
CA PRO A 896 3.03 -23.60 3.42
C PRO A 896 2.98 -23.00 2.00
N ALA A 897 3.36 -23.79 1.00
CA ALA A 897 3.23 -23.41 -0.40
C ALA A 897 1.79 -22.95 -0.67
N PRO A 898 1.55 -21.92 -1.50
CA PRO A 898 0.19 -21.60 -1.92
C PRO A 898 -0.39 -22.86 -2.56
N GLU A 899 -1.38 -23.46 -1.91
CA GLU A 899 -2.08 -24.62 -2.44
C GLU A 899 -2.49 -24.30 -3.88
N LYS A 900 -2.11 -25.17 -4.83
CA LYS A 900 -2.71 -25.12 -6.16
C LYS A 900 -4.22 -25.11 -5.92
N PRO A 901 -4.98 -24.10 -6.39
CA PRO A 901 -6.41 -24.07 -6.18
C PRO A 901 -6.95 -25.42 -6.66
N GLY A 902 -7.56 -26.18 -5.73
CA GLY A 902 -8.00 -27.54 -6.00
C GLY A 902 -8.87 -27.60 -7.25
N ALA A 903 -9.04 -28.78 -7.84
CA ALA A 903 -9.86 -28.96 -9.05
C ALA A 903 -11.23 -28.25 -8.95
N PHE A 904 -11.80 -28.20 -7.75
CA PHE A 904 -13.00 -27.43 -7.44
C PHE A 904 -12.85 -25.90 -7.61
N ALA A 905 -11.77 -25.29 -7.10
CA ALA A 905 -11.52 -23.86 -7.26
C ALA A 905 -11.21 -23.48 -8.72
N GLN A 906 -10.55 -24.35 -9.48
CA GLN A 906 -10.39 -24.17 -10.93
C GLN A 906 -11.71 -24.30 -11.69
N ALA A 907 -12.57 -25.24 -11.28
CA ALA A 907 -13.92 -25.37 -11.83
C ALA A 907 -14.77 -24.12 -11.52
N LEU A 908 -14.72 -23.60 -10.28
CA LEU A 908 -15.41 -22.36 -9.88
C LEU A 908 -14.93 -21.13 -10.65
N ALA A 909 -13.66 -21.09 -11.06
CA ALA A 909 -13.09 -20.00 -11.84
C ALA A 909 -13.30 -20.13 -13.37
N SER A 910 -13.96 -21.19 -13.83
CA SER A 910 -14.16 -21.45 -15.25
C SER A 910 -15.32 -20.64 -15.86
N ASP A 911 -15.20 -20.28 -17.14
CA ASP A 911 -16.27 -19.62 -17.89
C ASP A 911 -17.55 -20.47 -17.95
N ALA A 912 -17.42 -21.80 -17.90
CA ALA A 912 -18.55 -22.73 -17.84
C ALA A 912 -19.31 -22.61 -16.52
N PHE A 913 -18.61 -22.48 -15.39
CA PHE A 913 -19.23 -22.24 -14.10
C PHE A 913 -19.88 -20.85 -14.04
N PHE A 914 -19.24 -19.83 -14.61
CA PHE A 914 -19.84 -18.50 -14.73
C PHE A 914 -21.14 -18.52 -15.55
N ALA A 915 -21.13 -19.19 -16.71
CA ALA A 915 -22.32 -19.36 -17.55
C ALA A 915 -23.42 -20.14 -16.83
N MET A 916 -23.06 -21.21 -16.11
CA MET A 916 -24.00 -21.96 -15.28
C MET A 916 -24.61 -21.09 -14.19
N CYS A 917 -23.81 -20.29 -13.47
CA CYS A 917 -24.29 -19.32 -12.49
C CYS A 917 -25.24 -18.30 -13.10
N LEU A 918 -24.98 -17.83 -14.33
CA LEU A 918 -25.86 -16.91 -15.04
C LEU A 918 -27.21 -17.56 -15.38
N VAL A 919 -27.19 -18.81 -15.87
CA VAL A 919 -28.41 -19.58 -16.19
C VAL A 919 -29.22 -19.87 -14.93
N VAL A 920 -28.56 -20.29 -13.84
CA VAL A 920 -29.20 -20.53 -12.55
C VAL A 920 -29.78 -19.22 -12.00
N ALA A 921 -29.05 -18.11 -12.06
CA ALA A 921 -29.55 -16.81 -11.64
C ALA A 921 -30.77 -16.37 -12.47
N ALA A 922 -30.73 -16.54 -13.79
CA ALA A 922 -31.86 -16.25 -14.67
C ALA A 922 -33.08 -17.13 -14.36
N ALA A 923 -32.87 -18.43 -14.09
CA ALA A 923 -33.93 -19.35 -13.71
C ALA A 923 -34.54 -19.01 -12.34
N VAL A 924 -33.70 -18.66 -11.35
CA VAL A 924 -34.15 -18.23 -10.02
C VAL A 924 -34.94 -16.92 -10.13
N VAL A 925 -34.45 -15.92 -10.88
CA VAL A 925 -35.17 -14.66 -11.10
C VAL A 925 -36.49 -14.90 -11.84
N GLY A 926 -36.50 -15.77 -12.86
CA GLY A 926 -37.70 -16.17 -13.57
C GLY A 926 -38.73 -16.84 -12.66
N LEU A 927 -38.28 -17.74 -11.77
CA LEU A 927 -39.13 -18.40 -10.78
C LEU A 927 -39.69 -17.41 -9.75
N LEU A 928 -38.84 -16.52 -9.21
CA LEU A 928 -39.26 -15.48 -8.28
C LEU A 928 -40.31 -14.54 -8.90
N GLY A 929 -40.16 -14.20 -10.20
CA GLY A 929 -41.15 -13.39 -10.93
C GLY A 929 -42.50 -14.08 -11.18
N ILE A 930 -42.58 -15.41 -11.02
CA ILE A 930 -43.84 -16.18 -11.10
C ILE A 930 -44.50 -16.29 -9.73
N VAL A 931 -43.70 -16.40 -8.67
CA VAL A 931 -44.18 -16.71 -7.30
C VAL A 931 -44.49 -15.45 -6.48
N LEU A 932 -43.74 -14.37 -6.68
CA LEU A 932 -43.83 -13.16 -5.85
C LEU A 932 -44.70 -12.08 -6.49
N ASP A 933 -45.35 -11.29 -5.65
CA ASP A 933 -46.09 -10.13 -6.11
C ASP A 933 -45.16 -8.95 -6.51
N PRO A 934 -45.66 -7.93 -7.23
CA PRO A 934 -44.83 -6.79 -7.67
C PRO A 934 -44.21 -5.97 -6.52
N VAL A 935 -44.82 -5.95 -5.34
CA VAL A 935 -44.33 -5.21 -4.16
C VAL A 935 -43.17 -5.98 -3.52
N GLU A 936 -43.33 -7.28 -3.32
CA GLU A 936 -42.31 -8.21 -2.84
C GLU A 936 -41.09 -8.21 -3.78
N LEU A 937 -41.32 -8.25 -5.10
CA LEU A 937 -40.25 -8.19 -6.10
C LEU A 937 -39.50 -6.86 -6.06
N LYS A 938 -40.22 -5.74 -5.87
CA LYS A 938 -39.61 -4.41 -5.70
C LYS A 938 -38.72 -4.38 -4.45
N HIS A 939 -39.17 -4.93 -3.33
CA HIS A 939 -38.36 -4.97 -2.11
C HIS A 939 -37.08 -5.79 -2.26
N LEU A 940 -37.17 -6.96 -2.89
CA LEU A 940 -35.99 -7.77 -3.19
C LEU A 940 -35.02 -7.05 -4.14
N THR A 941 -35.54 -6.30 -5.10
CA THR A 941 -34.73 -5.48 -6.00
C THR A 941 -33.97 -4.40 -5.23
N LEU A 942 -34.66 -3.69 -4.32
CA LEU A 942 -34.05 -2.66 -3.48
C LEU A 942 -32.99 -3.24 -2.54
N LEU A 943 -33.28 -4.38 -1.90
CA LEU A 943 -32.34 -5.13 -1.07
C LEU A 943 -31.09 -5.49 -1.87
N GLY A 944 -31.25 -6.13 -3.03
CA GLY A 944 -30.14 -6.60 -3.86
C GLY A 944 -29.24 -5.46 -4.35
N LEU A 945 -29.84 -4.40 -4.91
CA LEU A 945 -29.07 -3.23 -5.37
C LEU A 945 -28.35 -2.53 -4.21
N SER A 946 -28.99 -2.43 -3.05
CA SER A 946 -28.42 -1.75 -1.89
C SER A 946 -27.29 -2.58 -1.23
N LEU A 947 -27.36 -3.90 -1.25
CA LEU A 947 -26.24 -4.77 -0.87
C LEU A 947 -25.02 -4.56 -1.79
N ILE A 948 -25.24 -4.44 -3.10
CA ILE A 948 -24.17 -4.18 -4.08
C ILE A 948 -23.56 -2.78 -3.86
N VAL A 949 -24.40 -1.76 -3.70
CA VAL A 949 -23.91 -0.40 -3.43
C VAL A 949 -23.13 -0.34 -2.13
N GLY A 950 -23.66 -0.96 -1.05
CA GLY A 950 -22.97 -1.04 0.23
C GLY A 950 -21.62 -1.73 0.11
N TYR A 951 -21.52 -2.80 -0.69
CA TYR A 951 -20.26 -3.46 -1.01
C TYR A 951 -19.21 -2.51 -1.58
N TYR A 952 -19.56 -1.76 -2.63
CA TYR A 952 -18.62 -0.83 -3.26
C TYR A 952 -18.30 0.39 -2.40
N CYS A 953 -19.25 0.88 -1.59
CA CYS A 953 -19.01 2.00 -0.69
C CYS A 953 -17.99 1.66 0.40
N VAL A 954 -18.10 0.48 0.99
CA VAL A 954 -17.29 0.06 2.15
C VAL A 954 -15.90 -0.39 1.73
N TRP A 955 -15.78 -1.07 0.58
CA TRP A 955 -14.46 -1.50 0.09
C TRP A 955 -13.51 -0.34 -0.22
N ALA A 956 -14.04 0.87 -0.40
CA ALA A 956 -13.23 2.05 -0.67
C ALA A 956 -12.83 2.81 0.61
N VAL A 957 -13.21 2.34 1.80
CA VAL A 957 -12.86 2.97 3.08
C VAL A 957 -11.42 2.63 3.46
N THR A 958 -10.65 3.64 3.83
CA THR A 958 -9.27 3.43 4.32
C THR A 958 -9.28 2.74 5.69
N PRO A 959 -8.31 1.84 5.99
CA PRO A 959 -8.28 1.11 7.26
C PRO A 959 -8.34 2.00 8.51
N SER A 960 -7.71 3.17 8.44
CA SER A 960 -7.73 4.21 9.47
C SER A 960 -9.13 4.73 9.84
N LEU A 961 -10.12 4.57 8.95
CA LEU A 961 -11.50 5.04 9.12
C LEU A 961 -12.50 3.90 9.40
N HIS A 962 -12.05 2.66 9.58
CA HIS A 962 -12.94 1.53 9.91
C HIS A 962 -13.66 1.72 11.27
N THR A 963 -13.00 2.31 12.27
CA THR A 963 -13.65 2.64 13.55
C THR A 963 -14.77 3.67 13.37
N PRO A 964 -14.52 4.85 12.76
CA PRO A 964 -15.59 5.78 12.39
C PRO A 964 -16.70 5.14 11.53
N LEU A 965 -16.35 4.22 10.63
CA LEU A 965 -17.31 3.50 9.79
C LEU A 965 -18.27 2.66 10.63
N MET A 966 -17.78 1.85 11.58
CA MET A 966 -18.66 1.07 12.46
C MET A 966 -19.57 1.98 13.29
N SER A 967 -19.02 3.09 13.81
CA SER A 967 -19.80 4.06 14.59
C SER A 967 -20.90 4.71 13.73
N VAL A 968 -20.60 5.09 12.49
CA VAL A 968 -21.59 5.74 11.61
C VAL A 968 -22.64 4.75 11.11
N THR A 969 -22.27 3.51 10.78
CA THR A 969 -23.27 2.49 10.39
C THR A 969 -24.21 2.17 11.55
N ASN A 970 -23.69 2.15 12.78
CA ASN A 970 -24.50 2.04 13.97
C ASN A 970 -25.44 3.25 14.12
N ALA A 971 -24.96 4.47 13.93
CA ALA A 971 -25.82 5.67 13.96
C ALA A 971 -26.94 5.62 12.90
N LEU A 972 -26.60 5.20 11.68
CA LEU A 972 -27.54 5.00 10.58
C LEU A 972 -28.58 3.93 10.88
N SER A 973 -28.22 2.86 11.60
CA SER A 973 -29.15 1.81 11.99
C SER A 973 -30.26 2.31 12.95
N GLY A 974 -30.03 3.46 13.60
CA GLY A 974 -31.05 4.18 14.37
C GLY A 974 -32.26 4.63 13.54
N VAL A 975 -32.22 4.53 12.21
CA VAL A 975 -33.37 4.78 11.32
C VAL A 975 -34.55 3.85 11.61
N ILE A 976 -34.33 2.74 12.36
CA ILE A 976 -35.40 1.91 12.93
C ILE A 976 -36.44 2.71 13.73
N VAL A 977 -36.10 3.93 14.19
CA VAL A 977 -37.06 4.88 14.78
C VAL A 977 -38.28 5.11 13.87
N ILE A 978 -38.10 5.10 12.55
CA ILE A 978 -39.21 5.19 11.58
C ILE A 978 -40.13 3.99 11.74
N GLY A 979 -39.58 2.79 11.86
CA GLY A 979 -40.38 1.58 12.08
C GLY A 979 -41.17 1.63 13.40
N CYS A 980 -40.57 2.23 14.43
CA CYS A 980 -41.26 2.46 15.70
C CYS A 980 -42.41 3.47 15.55
N MET A 981 -42.16 4.58 14.85
CA MET A 981 -43.17 5.63 14.59
C MET A 981 -44.40 5.09 13.87
N LEU A 982 -44.23 4.17 12.92
CA LEU A 982 -45.32 3.59 12.13
C LEU A 982 -46.20 2.60 12.92
N GLU A 983 -45.79 2.22 14.12
CA GLU A 983 -46.50 1.26 14.99
C GLU A 983 -47.11 1.91 16.24
N TYR A 984 -47.23 3.24 16.30
CA TYR A 984 -47.84 3.95 17.45
C TYR A 984 -49.35 3.69 17.61
N GLY A 985 -50.06 3.33 16.54
CA GLY A 985 -51.48 2.94 16.60
C GLY A 985 -52.47 4.10 16.58
N THR A 986 -53.65 3.92 17.20
CA THR A 986 -54.73 4.93 17.29
C THR A 986 -54.69 5.72 18.61
N ALA A 987 -55.60 6.67 18.82
CA ALA A 987 -55.56 7.73 19.86
C ALA A 987 -55.40 7.28 21.34
N MET A 988 -55.46 5.99 21.66
CA MET A 988 -55.34 5.45 23.02
C MET A 988 -54.05 4.62 23.17
N ILE A 989 -53.31 4.82 24.27
CA ILE A 989 -52.08 4.05 24.56
C ILE A 989 -52.47 2.57 24.77
N SER A 990 -52.06 1.72 23.84
CA SER A 990 -52.26 0.27 23.88
C SER A 990 -50.95 -0.46 24.25
N GLY A 991 -51.02 -1.78 24.46
CA GLY A 991 -49.84 -2.60 24.73
C GLY A 991 -48.78 -2.54 23.63
N PHE A 992 -49.19 -2.50 22.34
CA PHE A 992 -48.25 -2.39 21.22
C PHE A 992 -47.71 -0.96 21.04
N THR A 993 -48.50 0.07 21.39
CA THR A 993 -48.02 1.46 21.45
C THR A 993 -46.86 1.59 22.45
N LEU A 994 -46.95 0.93 23.61
CA LEU A 994 -45.86 0.95 24.59
C LEU A 994 -44.57 0.31 24.06
N LEU A 995 -44.68 -0.81 23.34
CA LEU A 995 -43.54 -1.47 22.68
C LEU A 995 -42.88 -0.52 21.66
N ALA A 996 -43.68 0.16 20.85
CA ALA A 996 -43.20 1.13 19.88
C ALA A 996 -42.52 2.34 20.56
N LEU A 997 -43.03 2.82 21.70
CA LEU A 997 -42.40 3.89 22.49
C LEU A 997 -41.04 3.48 23.07
N ILE A 998 -40.90 2.24 23.55
CA ILE A 998 -39.62 1.68 23.99
C ILE A 998 -38.64 1.61 22.82
N GLY A 999 -39.10 1.14 21.65
CA GLY A 999 -38.31 1.12 20.42
C GLY A 999 -37.83 2.52 20.01
N THR A 1000 -38.72 3.52 20.02
CA THR A 1000 -38.38 4.91 19.72
C THR A 1000 -37.34 5.46 20.68
N PHE A 1001 -37.47 5.19 21.98
CA PHE A 1001 -36.49 5.61 22.99
C PHE A 1001 -35.10 5.04 22.67
N LEU A 1002 -35.00 3.73 22.47
CA LEU A 1002 -33.73 3.05 22.18
C LEU A 1002 -33.09 3.54 20.87
N ALA A 1003 -33.89 3.66 19.81
CA ALA A 1003 -33.45 4.15 18.52
C ALA A 1003 -32.95 5.60 18.59
N SER A 1004 -33.64 6.47 19.33
CA SER A 1004 -33.27 7.87 19.50
C SER A 1004 -31.96 8.03 20.31
N VAL A 1005 -31.76 7.23 21.36
CA VAL A 1005 -30.47 7.18 22.08
C VAL A 1005 -29.34 6.83 21.10
N ASN A 1006 -29.57 5.82 20.26
CA ASN A 1006 -28.59 5.36 19.28
C ASN A 1006 -28.27 6.42 18.20
N VAL A 1007 -29.28 7.10 17.66
CA VAL A 1007 -29.08 8.17 16.65
C VAL A 1007 -28.20 9.29 17.22
N ALA A 1008 -28.60 9.86 18.37
CA ALA A 1008 -27.85 10.95 18.99
C ALA A 1008 -26.43 10.52 19.38
N GLY A 1009 -26.32 9.39 20.06
CA GLY A 1009 -25.03 8.88 20.54
C GLY A 1009 -24.09 8.53 19.40
N GLY A 1010 -24.57 7.76 18.43
CA GLY A 1010 -23.78 7.28 17.29
C GLY A 1010 -23.24 8.40 16.41
N PHE A 1011 -24.08 9.38 16.01
CA PHE A 1011 -23.61 10.50 15.18
C PHE A 1011 -22.62 11.40 15.93
N PHE A 1012 -22.84 11.61 17.24
CA PHE A 1012 -21.96 12.44 18.06
C PHE A 1012 -20.61 11.76 18.33
N VAL A 1013 -20.61 10.46 18.65
CA VAL A 1013 -19.38 9.66 18.75
C VAL A 1013 -18.58 9.72 17.46
N THR A 1014 -19.24 9.47 16.32
CA THR A 1014 -18.61 9.54 15.01
C THR A 1014 -18.01 10.93 14.76
N HIS A 1015 -18.74 11.99 15.10
CA HIS A 1015 -18.22 13.35 14.99
C HIS A 1015 -16.98 13.60 15.86
N ARG A 1016 -16.96 13.12 17.11
CA ARG A 1016 -15.79 13.24 18.00
C ARG A 1016 -14.57 12.53 17.42
N MET A 1017 -14.74 11.29 16.94
CA MET A 1017 -13.66 10.53 16.30
C MET A 1017 -13.12 11.27 15.07
N LEU A 1018 -14.01 11.73 14.20
CA LEU A 1018 -13.62 12.42 12.97
C LEU A 1018 -12.96 13.78 13.22
N LYS A 1019 -13.29 14.47 14.33
CA LYS A 1019 -12.68 15.75 14.70
C LYS A 1019 -11.18 15.60 15.00
N MET A 1020 -10.76 14.43 15.51
CA MET A 1020 -9.37 14.14 15.89
C MET A 1020 -8.43 13.98 14.70
N PHE A 1021 -8.96 13.63 13.52
CA PHE A 1021 -8.16 13.62 12.30
C PHE A 1021 -7.88 15.07 11.87
N GLN A 1022 -6.71 15.59 12.27
CA GLN A 1022 -6.13 16.81 11.72
C GLN A 1022 -5.69 16.53 10.28
N ILE A 1023 -6.18 17.33 9.33
CA ILE A 1023 -5.87 17.24 7.90
C ILE A 1023 -4.85 18.30 7.55
#